data_AF-A0AAD5BXG3-F1
#
_entry.id   AF-A0AAD5BXG3-F1
#
_cell.length_a   1.000
_cell.length_b   1.000
_cell.length_c   1.000
_cell.angle_alpha   90.00
_cell.angle_beta   90.00
_cell.angle_gamma   90.00
#
_symmetry.space_group_name_H-M   'P 1'
#
loop_
_entity.id
_entity.type
_entity.pdbx_description
1 polymer ?
#
loop_
_entity_poly.entity_id
_entity_poly.type
_entity_poly.pdbx_seq_one_letter_code
_entity_poly.pdbx_strand_id
1 'polypeptide(L)'
;MSTASLTSSSIFLQDRRTRFSVPSVFPVAAFTSRRSFTQIRASFTDFTASPNTGGRTELDALSHYSEVVPDTVVFDDFERFPPTAATVSSSLLLGICSLPDTTFKGAVDTALAAKECYGLGTPDARMTCFVNKALVNVGGELSKLVPGRVSTEVENLLQLYNSIDVPAERLLFKIPATWQGIEAARLLESEGIQTHLTFVYSFCQAAAAAQAGASVIQIFVGRLRDWARNHSGDPEVEAALKRGEDPGLALVTKAYNYIHKYGHKSKLMVASIRNKQDVFNVLGVDYIITPLKILQALKESVTPDDDKYTFVKRLSSQSAAAYNFTDEELVKWDQLSFASGMGPAALELLASGMDGYSNQAKRVEELFGKIWPPPNYTFAHSTSSDVENPIHVPLLVDDHGYVASLDASDQPSRPQETNQQPSKPVLLFISGLLSIGLLVVLIVGNVHIETSHNCDVPLPDRRDPIEQGVSGKSFGLPDDAHSFSWTDHILSWQAPAFHFSPGKNWMNDPNGPVYYKGWYHLFYQYSPKAPVWGLIVWGHAVSRDMVHWRHLPIAMETDQWYDANGVWTGSTTILPNNELVVLYTGLTNESVQVQNLAYPANPSDPLLVNWVKDLGNPVLVPPKWINKKDFRDPTTAWLTRQGKWRMVIGSKVNRTGIALLYDTKDFKSYELQDTSLHQVAGTGMWECVDFYPVSKNESALDTGTIGPDVKHVLKASMDDDRSDYYAIGNYNPKTGKWVPDNPKIDVGYGLRYDYGTYYASKTFYDQNKNRRILWSWIKETDSENTDIKKGWASLMAIPRIVALDPLTGSNLLQWPIEELDKLRSNLKEFNEVKLEPGSLVPLNVGPTSQVDIMVEFELDKKVANSLRLGSGVPYNCAGHGGAGVRGALGPFGLSVLANKNLTEHTPTYFYIAKGAHGDLDTFFCIDQSRSSIAKDVDKSIYGSTVPVLKGEKLSMRILVDHSIVEGYAQGGRTCVTSRVYPTKAINDDAQLFLFNNATNVTVRASLKIWQMGHTSNNNNCPES
;
A
#
# COMPACT_ATOMS: atom_id res chain seq x y z
N MET A 1 -26.51 42.25 38.83
CA MET A 1 -26.45 42.29 40.32
C MET A 1 -26.32 40.85 40.78
N SER A 2 -25.39 40.45 41.65
CA SER A 2 -24.33 41.22 42.31
C SER A 2 -22.95 40.56 42.13
N THR A 3 -21.87 41.30 42.35
CA THR A 3 -20.48 40.86 42.19
C THR A 3 -19.81 40.58 43.53
N ALA A 4 -18.94 39.57 43.60
CA ALA A 4 -17.90 39.47 44.63
C ALA A 4 -16.70 38.69 44.08
N SER A 5 -15.51 39.29 44.14
CA SER A 5 -14.25 38.71 43.69
C SER A 5 -13.11 39.14 44.63
N LEU A 6 -12.28 38.20 45.07
CA LEU A 6 -11.00 38.44 45.75
C LEU A 6 -10.00 37.40 45.21
N THR A 7 -9.14 37.74 44.26
CA THR A 7 -7.88 38.53 44.33
C THR A 7 -6.65 37.67 44.65
N SER A 8 -5.65 37.77 43.78
CA SER A 8 -4.32 37.17 43.91
C SER A 8 -3.32 38.14 44.54
N SER A 9 -2.22 37.60 45.10
CA SER A 9 -0.89 38.22 45.05
C SER A 9 0.19 37.23 45.47
N SER A 10 1.31 37.20 44.74
CA SER A 10 2.49 36.35 44.97
C SER A 10 3.66 37.15 45.53
N ILE A 11 4.59 36.50 46.26
CA ILE A 11 5.91 37.04 46.62
C ILE A 11 6.98 35.93 46.46
N PHE A 12 8.16 36.31 45.97
CA PHE A 12 9.36 35.46 45.77
C PHE A 12 10.20 35.34 47.06
N LEU A 13 10.97 34.25 47.24
CA LEU A 13 12.46 34.28 47.17
C LEU A 13 13.18 32.94 47.54
N GLN A 14 14.18 32.61 46.72
CA GLN A 14 15.46 31.91 46.97
C GLN A 14 15.58 30.74 48.00
N ASP A 15 15.70 29.53 47.43
CA ASP A 15 16.93 28.69 47.45
C ASP A 15 17.81 28.64 48.72
N ARG A 16 17.84 27.48 49.39
CA ARG A 16 19.11 26.80 49.73
C ARG A 16 18.98 25.30 50.03
N ARG A 17 20.03 24.55 49.67
CA ARG A 17 20.22 23.11 49.92
C ARG A 17 20.44 22.78 51.42
N THR A 18 19.88 21.66 51.90
CA THR A 18 20.49 20.83 52.96
C THR A 18 20.30 19.33 52.67
N ARG A 19 21.25 18.49 53.12
CA ARG A 19 21.23 17.02 53.02
C ARG A 19 21.07 16.41 54.41
N PHE A 20 20.30 15.33 54.55
CA PHE A 20 20.53 14.19 55.48
C PHE A 20 19.68 13.03 54.91
N SER A 21 20.23 11.98 54.29
CA SER A 21 21.02 10.85 54.83
C SER A 21 20.21 9.87 55.70
N VAL A 22 20.04 8.64 55.21
CA VAL A 22 19.52 7.47 55.92
C VAL A 22 20.59 6.36 55.76
N PRO A 23 20.90 5.55 56.80
CA PRO A 23 22.20 4.87 56.88
C PRO A 23 22.29 3.55 56.10
N SER A 24 23.53 3.19 55.78
CA SER A 24 23.97 1.89 55.25
C SER A 24 24.69 1.05 56.34
N VAL A 25 25.31 -0.08 55.94
CA VAL A 25 26.10 -1.05 56.72
C VAL A 25 25.32 -1.79 57.84
N PHE A 26 25.59 -3.06 58.21
CA PHE A 26 26.70 -4.03 58.00
C PHE A 26 26.12 -5.46 57.77
N PRO A 27 26.92 -6.55 57.58
CA PRO A 27 28.37 -6.67 57.40
C PRO A 27 28.81 -7.45 56.13
N VAL A 28 30.12 -7.41 55.84
CA VAL A 28 30.80 -8.43 55.01
C VAL A 28 31.50 -9.42 55.94
N ALA A 29 31.27 -10.72 55.73
CA ALA A 29 32.06 -11.79 56.31
C ALA A 29 32.11 -12.97 55.33
N ALA A 30 33.30 -13.40 54.94
CA ALA A 30 33.49 -14.54 54.05
C ALA A 30 33.80 -15.81 54.87
N PHE A 31 33.19 -16.94 54.51
CA PHE A 31 33.84 -18.25 54.65
C PHE A 31 33.34 -19.24 53.59
N THR A 32 34.18 -20.23 53.28
CA THR A 32 33.99 -21.20 52.21
C THR A 32 33.44 -22.54 52.72
N SER A 33 32.66 -23.27 51.90
CA SER A 33 32.83 -24.73 51.71
C SER A 33 31.88 -25.35 50.67
N ARG A 34 32.47 -25.98 49.64
CA ARG A 34 32.09 -27.24 48.97
C ARG A 34 30.61 -27.67 48.90
N ARG A 35 30.12 -27.79 47.65
CA ARG A 35 29.57 -29.02 47.05
C ARG A 35 29.74 -28.92 45.52
N SER A 36 30.82 -29.46 44.95
CA SER A 36 30.97 -30.87 44.54
C SER A 36 30.05 -31.29 43.38
N PHE A 37 30.41 -30.89 42.16
CA PHE A 37 30.04 -31.61 40.94
C PHE A 37 31.26 -32.32 40.38
N THR A 38 31.07 -33.56 39.93
CA THR A 38 32.14 -34.45 39.49
C THR A 38 32.71 -34.02 38.15
N GLN A 39 34.03 -33.82 38.11
CA GLN A 39 34.79 -33.65 36.89
C GLN A 39 34.82 -34.99 36.12
N ILE A 40 33.79 -35.26 35.31
CA ILE A 40 33.80 -36.38 34.36
C ILE A 40 34.82 -36.05 33.28
N ARG A 41 36.03 -36.56 33.50
CA ARG A 41 37.17 -36.43 32.61
C ARG A 41 36.93 -37.29 31.38
N ALA A 42 36.28 -36.74 30.36
CA ALA A 42 36.18 -37.35 29.04
C ALA A 42 37.58 -37.51 28.44
N SER A 43 38.19 -38.68 28.66
CA SER A 43 39.48 -39.05 28.12
C SER A 43 39.34 -39.42 26.65
N PHE A 44 39.35 -38.41 25.77
CA PHE A 44 39.75 -38.67 24.39
C PHE A 44 41.25 -39.00 24.40
N THR A 45 41.52 -40.26 24.10
CA THR A 45 42.86 -40.85 24.03
C THR A 45 43.69 -40.19 22.95
N ASP A 46 45.00 -40.05 23.19
CA ASP A 46 45.96 -39.68 22.17
C ASP A 46 45.85 -40.64 20.98
N PHE A 47 45.41 -40.14 19.82
CA PHE A 47 45.53 -40.87 18.56
C PHE A 47 46.97 -40.76 18.06
N THR A 48 47.88 -41.50 18.71
CA THR A 48 49.23 -41.77 18.19
C THR A 48 49.15 -42.70 16.98
N ALA A 49 48.64 -42.18 15.87
CA ALA A 49 48.77 -42.78 14.56
C ALA A 49 50.16 -42.47 13.97
N SER A 50 50.65 -43.35 13.10
CA SER A 50 51.96 -43.27 12.45
C SER A 50 52.23 -41.92 11.79
N PRO A 51 53.50 -41.43 11.75
CA PRO A 51 53.85 -40.19 11.05
C PRO A 51 53.72 -40.34 9.53
N ASN A 52 52.50 -40.20 9.01
CA ASN A 52 52.27 -39.90 7.60
C ASN A 52 52.76 -38.48 7.33
N THR A 53 53.74 -38.35 6.44
CA THR A 53 54.26 -37.07 5.95
C THR A 53 53.29 -36.42 4.97
N GLY A 54 52.10 -36.07 5.46
CA GLY A 54 51.16 -35.17 4.77
C GLY A 54 51.49 -33.73 5.14
N GLY A 55 51.93 -32.92 4.18
CA GLY A 55 52.16 -31.50 4.40
C GLY A 55 50.87 -30.76 4.75
N ARG A 56 51.00 -29.66 5.50
CA ARG A 56 49.88 -28.79 5.90
C ARG A 56 49.07 -28.35 4.68
N THR A 57 47.75 -28.36 4.76
CA THR A 57 46.90 -27.90 3.65
C THR A 57 46.70 -26.39 3.67
N GLU A 58 46.31 -25.78 2.54
CA GLU A 58 45.92 -24.37 2.53
C GLU A 58 44.77 -24.11 3.52
N LEU A 59 43.79 -25.03 3.60
CA LEU A 59 42.68 -24.92 4.56
C LEU A 59 43.17 -24.86 6.03
N ASP A 60 44.19 -25.66 6.38
CA ASP A 60 44.81 -25.64 7.70
C ASP A 60 45.64 -24.37 7.96
N ALA A 61 46.10 -23.68 6.91
CA ALA A 61 46.75 -22.37 7.03
C ALA A 61 45.72 -21.24 7.23
N LEU A 62 44.61 -21.25 6.48
CA LEU A 62 43.58 -20.20 6.55
C LEU A 62 42.82 -20.18 7.87
N SER A 63 42.56 -21.35 8.48
CA SER A 63 41.81 -21.51 9.74
C SER A 63 42.41 -20.75 10.93
N HIS A 64 43.67 -20.32 10.83
CA HIS A 64 44.36 -19.52 11.85
C HIS A 64 44.07 -18.01 11.74
N TYR A 65 43.38 -17.57 10.68
CA TYR A 65 43.12 -16.16 10.38
C TYR A 65 41.65 -15.76 10.40
N SER A 66 40.76 -16.68 10.01
CA SER A 66 39.31 -16.49 9.84
C SER A 66 38.56 -17.81 10.05
N GLU A 67 37.32 -17.75 10.55
CA GLU A 67 36.48 -18.94 10.74
C GLU A 67 35.80 -19.33 9.41
N VAL A 68 36.21 -20.44 8.82
CA VAL A 68 35.72 -20.90 7.51
C VAL A 68 34.50 -21.79 7.71
N VAL A 69 33.37 -21.38 7.15
CA VAL A 69 32.07 -22.08 7.27
C VAL A 69 31.68 -22.66 5.90
N PRO A 70 31.24 -23.92 5.79
CA PRO A 70 30.71 -24.44 4.54
C PRO A 70 29.44 -23.70 4.07
N ASP A 71 29.34 -23.46 2.75
CA ASP A 71 28.08 -22.99 2.16
C ASP A 71 26.99 -24.08 2.25
N THR A 72 25.74 -23.61 2.26
CA THR A 72 24.51 -24.29 2.70
C THR A 72 24.45 -25.78 2.35
N VAL A 73 24.29 -26.62 3.38
CA VAL A 73 24.63 -28.06 3.35
C VAL A 73 23.68 -28.88 2.48
N VAL A 74 24.23 -29.54 1.45
CA VAL A 74 23.59 -30.66 0.72
C VAL A 74 24.39 -31.95 0.97
N PHE A 75 24.35 -32.34 2.24
CA PHE A 75 24.58 -33.67 2.83
C PHE A 75 25.98 -34.29 2.99
N ASP A 76 26.02 -35.11 4.05
CA ASP A 76 26.88 -36.21 4.48
C ASP A 76 28.42 -36.03 4.53
N ASP A 77 29.04 -35.07 3.84
CA ASP A 77 30.51 -34.81 3.93
C ASP A 77 30.93 -34.12 5.27
N PHE A 78 30.07 -34.18 6.32
CA PHE A 78 30.28 -33.61 7.66
C PHE A 78 31.56 -34.14 8.34
N GLU A 79 31.89 -35.42 8.16
CA GLU A 79 33.14 -36.01 8.67
C GLU A 79 34.38 -35.44 7.98
N ARG A 80 34.25 -35.03 6.72
CA ARG A 80 35.36 -34.50 5.90
C ARG A 80 35.54 -33.00 6.09
N PHE A 81 34.48 -32.26 6.40
CA PHE A 81 34.48 -30.81 6.63
C PHE A 81 33.56 -30.44 7.81
N PRO A 82 33.98 -30.66 9.07
CA PRO A 82 33.15 -30.38 10.25
C PRO A 82 32.80 -28.89 10.35
N PRO A 83 31.51 -28.49 10.25
CA PRO A 83 31.12 -27.09 10.24
C PRO A 83 31.09 -26.50 11.65
N THR A 84 31.67 -25.31 11.81
CA THR A 84 31.65 -24.59 13.10
C THR A 84 30.31 -23.92 13.39
N ALA A 85 29.56 -23.53 12.35
CA ALA A 85 28.25 -22.90 12.43
C ALA A 85 27.34 -23.40 11.30
N ALA A 86 26.03 -23.19 11.42
CA ALA A 86 25.06 -23.62 10.41
C ALA A 86 24.07 -22.50 10.03
N THR A 87 23.35 -22.67 8.93
CA THR A 87 22.19 -21.85 8.56
C THR A 87 21.06 -22.75 8.10
N VAL A 88 19.85 -22.48 8.56
CA VAL A 88 18.60 -23.09 8.10
C VAL A 88 17.80 -22.06 7.31
N SER A 89 17.22 -22.53 6.22
CA SER A 89 16.49 -21.71 5.26
C SER A 89 15.46 -22.55 4.52
N SER A 90 14.49 -21.87 3.91
CA SER A 90 13.52 -22.50 3.00
C SER A 90 14.21 -23.24 1.84
N SER A 91 15.35 -22.74 1.35
CA SER A 91 16.19 -23.46 0.38
C SER A 91 16.81 -24.75 0.92
N LEU A 92 17.17 -24.82 2.21
CA LEU A 92 17.66 -26.05 2.82
C LEU A 92 16.53 -27.09 2.93
N LEU A 93 15.30 -26.67 3.28
CA LEU A 93 14.14 -27.58 3.30
C LEU A 93 13.84 -28.18 1.92
N LEU A 94 13.92 -27.37 0.84
CA LEU A 94 13.82 -27.86 -0.54
C LEU A 94 14.92 -28.89 -0.86
N GLY A 95 16.15 -28.65 -0.42
CA GLY A 95 17.26 -29.60 -0.54
C GLY A 95 17.02 -30.92 0.19
N ILE A 96 16.60 -30.86 1.46
CA ILE A 96 16.26 -32.03 2.30
C ILE A 96 15.16 -32.87 1.63
N CYS A 97 14.14 -32.23 1.05
CA CYS A 97 12.99 -32.92 0.46
C CYS A 97 13.22 -33.41 -0.98
N SER A 98 14.27 -32.94 -1.67
CA SER A 98 14.62 -33.36 -3.03
C SER A 98 15.49 -34.63 -3.08
N LEU A 99 15.89 -35.16 -1.92
CA LEU A 99 16.78 -36.31 -1.78
C LEU A 99 16.12 -37.39 -0.89
N PRO A 100 16.21 -38.69 -1.26
CA PRO A 100 15.45 -39.75 -0.59
C PRO A 100 16.00 -40.11 0.79
N ASP A 101 17.32 -40.33 0.87
CA ASP A 101 18.02 -40.80 2.06
C ASP A 101 18.86 -39.66 2.61
N THR A 102 18.39 -38.98 3.66
CA THR A 102 19.12 -37.85 4.26
C THR A 102 18.95 -37.75 5.76
N THR A 103 20.02 -37.33 6.47
CA THR A 103 20.06 -37.23 7.94
C THR A 103 18.96 -36.33 8.52
N PHE A 104 18.53 -35.28 7.80
CA PHE A 104 17.50 -34.34 8.26
C PHE A 104 16.08 -34.68 7.78
N LYS A 105 15.89 -35.72 6.96
CA LYS A 105 14.56 -36.11 6.44
C LYS A 105 13.56 -36.39 7.57
N GLY A 106 14.01 -37.09 8.62
CA GLY A 106 13.19 -37.38 9.80
C GLY A 106 12.75 -36.13 10.59
N ALA A 107 13.52 -35.04 10.56
CA ALA A 107 13.15 -33.77 11.20
C ALA A 107 11.97 -33.09 10.47
N VAL A 108 11.96 -33.18 9.14
CA VAL A 108 10.86 -32.69 8.28
C VAL A 108 9.63 -33.59 8.41
N ASP A 109 9.81 -34.91 8.40
CA ASP A 109 8.69 -35.86 8.54
C ASP A 109 8.04 -35.75 9.94
N THR A 110 8.83 -35.46 10.98
CA THR A 110 8.31 -35.15 12.33
C THR A 110 7.55 -33.81 12.37
N ALA A 111 7.95 -32.81 11.56
CA ALA A 111 7.22 -31.56 11.44
C ALA A 111 5.85 -31.78 10.76
N LEU A 112 5.82 -32.56 9.67
CA LEU A 112 4.59 -32.98 9.00
C LEU A 112 3.71 -33.87 9.90
N ALA A 113 4.31 -34.64 10.81
CA ALA A 113 3.58 -35.44 11.82
C ALA A 113 2.98 -34.62 12.99
N ALA A 114 3.13 -33.29 13.01
CA ALA A 114 2.76 -32.46 14.16
C ALA A 114 1.24 -32.23 14.29
N LYS A 115 0.66 -32.80 15.35
CA LYS A 115 -0.79 -32.79 15.59
C LYS A 115 -1.39 -31.40 15.77
N GLU A 116 -0.64 -30.43 16.30
CA GLU A 116 -1.17 -29.07 16.46
C GLU A 116 -1.41 -28.37 15.12
N CYS A 117 -0.62 -28.65 14.08
CA CYS A 117 -0.85 -28.09 12.74
C CYS A 117 -2.10 -28.68 12.07
N TYR A 118 -2.55 -29.87 12.46
CA TYR A 118 -3.76 -30.50 11.89
C TYR A 118 -5.03 -29.72 12.23
N GLY A 119 -5.10 -29.18 13.46
CA GLY A 119 -6.26 -28.43 13.95
C GLY A 119 -6.45 -27.05 13.29
N LEU A 120 -5.46 -26.57 12.54
CA LEU A 120 -5.56 -25.31 11.81
C LEU A 120 -6.57 -25.42 10.66
N GLY A 121 -7.53 -24.51 10.65
CA GLY A 121 -8.74 -24.59 9.81
C GLY A 121 -8.54 -24.28 8.32
N THR A 122 -7.43 -23.65 7.95
CA THR A 122 -7.08 -23.36 6.54
C THR A 122 -5.92 -24.26 6.08
N PRO A 123 -5.89 -24.68 4.79
CA PRO A 123 -4.77 -25.43 4.24
C PRO A 123 -3.44 -24.67 4.32
N ASP A 124 -3.50 -23.35 4.13
CA ASP A 124 -2.32 -22.48 4.04
C ASP A 124 -1.64 -22.36 5.40
N ALA A 125 -2.36 -21.96 6.46
CA ALA A 125 -1.80 -21.85 7.81
C ALA A 125 -1.30 -23.19 8.37
N ARG A 126 -1.93 -24.32 7.96
CA ARG A 126 -1.40 -25.66 8.23
C ARG A 126 -0.03 -25.88 7.57
N MET A 127 0.13 -25.44 6.32
CA MET A 127 1.39 -25.56 5.60
C MET A 127 2.48 -24.69 6.20
N THR A 128 2.19 -23.42 6.50
CA THR A 128 3.12 -22.51 7.18
C THR A 128 3.51 -23.05 8.56
N CYS A 129 2.57 -23.66 9.31
CA CYS A 129 2.86 -24.36 10.57
C CYS A 129 3.82 -25.55 10.39
N PHE A 130 3.64 -26.36 9.34
CA PHE A 130 4.57 -27.44 9.01
C PHE A 130 5.95 -26.91 8.58
N VAL A 131 6.01 -25.85 7.77
CA VAL A 131 7.28 -25.22 7.35
C VAL A 131 8.04 -24.67 8.55
N ASN A 132 7.37 -23.91 9.41
CA ASN A 132 8.01 -23.32 10.60
C ASN A 132 8.44 -24.39 11.62
N LYS A 133 7.70 -25.50 11.77
CA LYS A 133 8.21 -26.68 12.50
C LYS A 133 9.38 -27.38 11.80
N ALA A 134 9.42 -27.43 10.47
CA ALA A 134 10.52 -28.04 9.74
C ALA A 134 11.81 -27.21 9.90
N LEU A 135 11.74 -25.87 9.77
CA LEU A 135 12.85 -24.96 10.07
C LEU A 135 13.36 -25.14 11.51
N VAL A 136 12.45 -25.24 12.48
CA VAL A 136 12.79 -25.42 13.89
C VAL A 136 13.43 -26.79 14.16
N ASN A 137 12.82 -27.89 13.71
CA ASN A 137 13.34 -29.24 13.92
C ASN A 137 14.73 -29.41 13.28
N VAL A 138 14.90 -28.96 12.03
CA VAL A 138 16.19 -29.03 11.31
C VAL A 138 17.24 -28.15 11.99
N GLY A 139 16.87 -26.96 12.46
CA GLY A 139 17.77 -26.09 13.24
C GLY A 139 18.13 -26.69 14.60
N GLY A 140 17.21 -27.41 15.23
CA GLY A 140 17.42 -28.16 16.46
C GLY A 140 18.48 -29.23 16.30
N GLU A 141 18.38 -30.08 15.28
CA GLU A 141 19.41 -31.09 15.00
C GLU A 141 20.75 -30.46 14.61
N LEU A 142 20.76 -29.45 13.75
CA LEU A 142 22.00 -28.72 13.42
C LEU A 142 22.66 -28.07 14.65
N SER A 143 21.87 -27.60 15.62
CA SER A 143 22.40 -27.00 16.87
C SER A 143 23.12 -27.98 17.79
N LYS A 144 22.93 -29.29 17.59
CA LYS A 144 23.66 -30.38 18.26
C LYS A 144 24.93 -30.78 17.50
N LEU A 145 24.94 -30.58 16.18
CA LEU A 145 26.04 -30.96 15.29
C LEU A 145 27.15 -29.89 15.19
N VAL A 146 26.81 -28.61 15.31
CA VAL A 146 27.80 -27.50 15.22
C VAL A 146 28.19 -26.95 16.59
N PRO A 147 29.48 -26.68 16.88
CA PRO A 147 29.90 -26.11 18.16
C PRO A 147 29.49 -24.63 18.33
N GLY A 148 29.33 -23.88 17.24
CA GLY A 148 28.88 -22.49 17.19
C GLY A 148 27.37 -22.34 17.08
N ARG A 149 26.91 -21.30 16.36
CA ARG A 149 25.49 -20.93 16.28
C ARG A 149 24.81 -21.44 15.02
N VAL A 150 23.48 -21.57 15.08
CA VAL A 150 22.60 -21.84 13.94
C VAL A 150 21.85 -20.57 13.58
N SER A 151 22.03 -20.07 12.36
CA SER A 151 21.19 -18.98 11.83
C SER A 151 19.91 -19.52 11.22
N THR A 152 18.79 -18.80 11.35
CA THR A 152 17.46 -19.26 10.93
C THR A 152 16.60 -18.09 10.43
N GLU A 153 15.67 -18.37 9.52
CA GLU A 153 14.72 -17.38 8.97
C GLU A 153 13.71 -16.90 10.04
N VAL A 154 13.12 -15.71 9.87
CA VAL A 154 12.43 -14.99 10.96
C VAL A 154 10.91 -14.99 10.79
N GLU A 155 10.25 -15.99 11.39
CA GLU A 155 8.79 -16.07 11.54
C GLU A 155 8.39 -16.58 12.93
N ASN A 156 8.48 -15.73 13.98
CA ASN A 156 8.09 -16.06 15.37
C ASN A 156 8.73 -17.34 15.99
N LEU A 157 9.77 -17.90 15.37
CA LEU A 157 10.31 -19.23 15.71
C LEU A 157 10.93 -19.35 17.11
N LEU A 158 11.19 -18.25 17.82
CA LEU A 158 11.82 -18.27 19.15
C LEU A 158 11.03 -19.11 20.16
N GLN A 159 9.69 -19.04 20.16
CA GLN A 159 8.85 -19.86 21.03
C GLN A 159 8.94 -21.35 20.67
N LEU A 160 9.08 -21.67 19.38
CA LEU A 160 9.20 -23.04 18.88
C LEU A 160 10.59 -23.63 19.19
N TYR A 161 11.68 -22.88 19.05
CA TYR A 161 13.02 -23.33 19.47
C TYR A 161 13.10 -23.54 20.99
N ASN A 162 12.48 -22.66 21.79
CA ASN A 162 12.34 -22.88 23.23
C ASN A 162 11.54 -24.16 23.56
N SER A 163 10.57 -24.56 22.73
CA SER A 163 9.79 -25.80 22.92
C SER A 163 10.56 -27.09 22.61
N ILE A 164 11.77 -27.00 22.05
CA ILE A 164 12.69 -28.11 21.79
C ILE A 164 14.04 -27.95 22.52
N ASP A 165 14.05 -27.19 23.63
CA ASP A 165 15.20 -26.96 24.51
C ASP A 165 16.46 -26.38 23.81
N VAL A 166 16.29 -25.61 22.73
CA VAL A 166 17.39 -24.89 22.06
C VAL A 166 17.47 -23.45 22.58
N PRO A 167 18.47 -23.10 23.43
CA PRO A 167 18.53 -21.77 24.05
C PRO A 167 18.96 -20.69 23.04
N ALA A 168 18.39 -19.49 23.18
CA ALA A 168 18.53 -18.38 22.21
C ALA A 168 19.98 -17.97 21.89
N GLU A 169 20.92 -18.15 22.82
CA GLU A 169 22.36 -17.91 22.64
C GLU A 169 23.04 -18.80 21.57
N ARG A 170 22.37 -19.90 21.18
CA ARG A 170 22.75 -20.81 20.09
C ARG A 170 22.22 -20.36 18.73
N LEU A 171 21.34 -19.36 18.68
CA LEU A 171 20.61 -18.94 17.48
C LEU A 171 21.10 -17.60 16.92
N LEU A 172 20.84 -17.37 15.64
CA LEU A 172 21.06 -16.09 14.95
C LEU A 172 19.89 -15.79 13.99
N PHE A 173 18.98 -14.92 14.41
CA PHE A 173 17.78 -14.59 13.64
C PHE A 173 18.13 -13.77 12.39
N LYS A 174 17.83 -14.32 11.20
CA LYS A 174 18.32 -13.84 9.92
C LYS A 174 17.39 -12.82 9.28
N ILE A 175 17.82 -11.55 9.24
CA ILE A 175 17.00 -10.40 8.88
C ILE A 175 17.59 -9.73 7.62
N PRO A 176 16.82 -9.46 6.56
CA PRO A 176 17.29 -8.65 5.43
C PRO A 176 17.71 -7.24 5.86
N ALA A 177 18.83 -6.73 5.34
CA ALA A 177 19.37 -5.41 5.64
C ALA A 177 18.62 -4.26 4.93
N THR A 178 17.28 -4.25 5.04
CA THR A 178 16.45 -3.05 4.84
C THR A 178 16.55 -2.14 6.06
N TRP A 179 16.10 -0.88 5.94
CA TRP A 179 16.00 0.02 7.10
C TRP A 179 15.17 -0.61 8.23
N GLN A 180 13.99 -1.14 7.90
CA GLN A 180 13.08 -1.79 8.85
C GLN A 180 13.72 -3.02 9.51
N GLY A 181 14.52 -3.79 8.77
CA GLY A 181 15.27 -4.93 9.31
C GLY A 181 16.39 -4.51 10.27
N ILE A 182 17.04 -3.38 10.01
CA ILE A 182 18.07 -2.79 10.87
C ILE A 182 17.44 -2.19 12.15
N GLU A 183 16.28 -1.56 12.04
CA GLU A 183 15.49 -1.10 13.21
C GLU A 183 15.02 -2.28 14.08
N ALA A 184 14.46 -3.32 13.46
CA ALA A 184 14.05 -4.54 14.15
C ALA A 184 15.25 -5.24 14.83
N ALA A 185 16.41 -5.26 14.18
CA ALA A 185 17.63 -5.79 14.76
C ALA A 185 18.09 -5.00 15.99
N ARG A 186 17.98 -3.67 15.99
CA ARG A 186 18.32 -2.85 17.17
C ARG A 186 17.44 -3.17 18.37
N LEU A 187 16.15 -3.43 18.15
CA LEU A 187 15.22 -3.85 19.20
C LEU A 187 15.62 -5.22 19.76
N LEU A 188 15.70 -6.23 18.90
CA LEU A 188 16.06 -7.62 19.27
C LEU A 188 17.41 -7.69 20.00
N GLU A 189 18.43 -7.00 19.50
CA GLU A 189 19.77 -6.95 20.10
C GLU A 189 19.81 -6.18 21.44
N SER A 190 18.81 -5.34 21.73
CA SER A 190 18.61 -4.69 23.04
C SER A 190 17.90 -5.60 24.05
N GLU A 191 17.07 -6.52 23.56
CA GLU A 191 16.43 -7.60 24.33
C GLU A 191 17.37 -8.81 24.53
N GLY A 192 18.56 -8.78 23.94
CA GLY A 192 19.56 -9.86 24.00
C GLY A 192 19.38 -10.97 22.95
N ILE A 193 18.41 -10.83 22.05
CA ILE A 193 18.16 -11.73 20.92
C ILE A 193 19.15 -11.40 19.80
N GLN A 194 19.93 -12.40 19.39
CA GLN A 194 21.06 -12.19 18.48
C GLN A 194 20.65 -12.33 17.02
N THR A 195 21.14 -11.41 16.19
CA THR A 195 20.67 -11.17 14.82
C THR A 195 21.77 -11.31 13.78
N HIS A 196 21.36 -11.66 12.56
CA HIS A 196 22.22 -11.85 11.41
C HIS A 196 21.65 -11.07 10.21
N LEU A 197 22.26 -9.92 9.92
CA LEU A 197 21.83 -9.02 8.86
C LEU A 197 22.36 -9.53 7.52
N THR A 198 21.46 -10.02 6.68
CA THR A 198 21.76 -10.60 5.36
C THR A 198 21.47 -9.59 4.24
N PHE A 199 21.93 -9.90 3.03
CA PHE A 199 21.74 -9.06 1.83
C PHE A 199 22.37 -7.66 1.98
N VAL A 200 23.60 -7.61 2.50
CA VAL A 200 24.43 -6.41 2.57
C VAL A 200 25.30 -6.29 1.31
N TYR A 201 25.16 -5.15 0.63
CA TYR A 201 25.74 -4.85 -0.68
C TYR A 201 26.27 -3.40 -0.82
N SER A 202 25.98 -2.51 0.13
CA SER A 202 26.58 -1.17 0.24
C SER A 202 27.17 -0.92 1.63
N PHE A 203 27.97 0.13 1.76
CA PHE A 203 28.55 0.53 3.03
C PHE A 203 27.50 1.05 4.02
N CYS A 204 26.48 1.79 3.56
CA CYS A 204 25.44 2.31 4.46
C CYS A 204 24.69 1.17 5.17
N GLN A 205 24.42 0.05 4.49
CA GLN A 205 23.84 -1.14 5.11
C GLN A 205 24.74 -1.73 6.21
N ALA A 206 26.04 -1.88 5.94
CA ALA A 206 26.99 -2.41 6.91
C ALA A 206 27.17 -1.48 8.12
N ALA A 207 27.29 -0.17 7.89
CA ALA A 207 27.47 0.83 8.94
C ALA A 207 26.20 1.01 9.79
N ALA A 208 25.02 1.09 9.17
CA ALA A 208 23.74 1.18 9.88
C ALA A 208 23.44 -0.10 10.70
N ALA A 209 23.71 -1.30 10.15
CA ALA A 209 23.60 -2.55 10.90
C ALA A 209 24.57 -2.62 12.08
N ALA A 210 25.79 -2.09 11.93
CA ALA A 210 26.76 -1.99 13.02
C ALA A 210 26.33 -0.98 14.10
N GLN A 211 25.75 0.15 13.71
CA GLN A 211 25.15 1.14 14.64
C GLN A 211 23.89 0.62 15.34
N ALA A 212 23.12 -0.27 14.69
CA ALA A 212 22.04 -1.01 15.33
C ALA A 212 22.55 -2.12 16.29
N GLY A 213 23.84 -2.47 16.23
CA GLY A 213 24.41 -3.50 17.09
C GLY A 213 24.06 -4.92 16.65
N ALA A 214 23.81 -5.16 15.36
CA ALA A 214 23.64 -6.51 14.81
C ALA A 214 24.80 -7.43 15.20
N SER A 215 24.52 -8.65 15.67
CA SER A 215 25.57 -9.61 16.08
C SER A 215 26.40 -10.11 14.89
N VAL A 216 25.80 -10.30 13.72
CA VAL A 216 26.47 -10.70 12.47
C VAL A 216 25.97 -9.87 11.30
N ILE A 217 26.88 -9.47 10.40
CA ILE A 217 26.60 -8.69 9.18
C ILE A 217 27.17 -9.46 7.98
N GLN A 218 26.34 -9.83 7.00
CA GLN A 218 26.69 -10.74 5.89
C GLN A 218 26.74 -10.05 4.53
N ILE A 219 27.96 -9.88 4.00
CA ILE A 219 28.26 -9.23 2.71
C ILE A 219 28.47 -10.27 1.61
N PHE A 220 27.79 -10.07 0.48
CA PHE A 220 27.75 -11.02 -0.63
C PHE A 220 28.71 -10.64 -1.77
N VAL A 221 30.02 -10.70 -1.49
CA VAL A 221 31.13 -10.28 -2.38
C VAL A 221 30.93 -10.68 -3.85
N GLY A 222 30.70 -11.97 -4.11
CA GLY A 222 30.56 -12.47 -5.48
C GLY A 222 29.31 -11.96 -6.19
N ARG A 223 28.21 -11.65 -5.48
CA ARG A 223 27.01 -11.09 -6.10
C ARG A 223 27.24 -9.65 -6.55
N LEU A 224 27.86 -8.82 -5.70
CA LEU A 224 28.18 -7.43 -6.04
C LEU A 224 29.16 -7.35 -7.22
N ARG A 225 30.16 -8.25 -7.26
CA ARG A 225 31.05 -8.42 -8.42
C ARG A 225 30.31 -8.85 -9.69
N ASP A 226 29.43 -9.83 -9.61
CA ASP A 226 28.72 -10.35 -10.78
C ASP A 226 27.68 -9.34 -11.31
N TRP A 227 27.12 -8.50 -10.45
CA TRP A 227 26.33 -7.32 -10.83
C TRP A 227 27.19 -6.29 -11.56
N ALA A 228 28.33 -5.89 -10.98
CA ALA A 228 29.25 -4.87 -11.51
C ALA A 228 29.93 -5.22 -12.85
N ARG A 229 29.76 -6.45 -13.35
CA ARG A 229 30.18 -6.85 -14.70
C ARG A 229 29.19 -6.49 -15.80
N ASN A 230 27.92 -6.28 -15.43
CA ASN A 230 26.80 -6.17 -16.36
C ASN A 230 26.01 -4.85 -16.21
N HIS A 231 26.30 -4.06 -15.16
CA HIS A 231 25.61 -2.83 -14.81
C HIS A 231 26.61 -1.73 -14.40
N SER A 232 26.16 -0.47 -14.41
CA SER A 232 26.93 0.73 -14.06
C SER A 232 26.02 1.77 -13.38
N GLY A 233 26.56 2.92 -12.96
CA GLY A 233 25.79 3.99 -12.31
C GLY A 233 25.66 3.87 -10.78
N ASP A 234 26.23 2.84 -10.15
CA ASP A 234 26.36 2.76 -8.69
C ASP A 234 27.67 3.45 -8.22
N PRO A 235 27.60 4.49 -7.38
CA PRO A 235 28.77 5.28 -6.99
C PRO A 235 29.84 4.51 -6.21
N GLU A 236 29.47 3.59 -5.31
CA GLU A 236 30.44 2.82 -4.52
C GLU A 236 31.13 1.76 -5.38
N VAL A 237 30.36 1.09 -6.24
CA VAL A 237 30.89 0.12 -7.22
C VAL A 237 31.83 0.81 -8.20
N GLU A 238 31.42 1.94 -8.79
CA GLU A 238 32.26 2.68 -9.72
C GLU A 238 33.52 3.24 -9.06
N ALA A 239 33.44 3.70 -7.80
CA ALA A 239 34.62 4.18 -7.07
C ALA A 239 35.65 3.06 -6.85
N ALA A 240 35.21 1.83 -6.56
CA ALA A 240 36.10 0.67 -6.47
C ALA A 240 36.72 0.31 -7.84
N LEU A 241 35.90 0.22 -8.89
CA LEU A 241 36.38 -0.08 -10.24
C LEU A 241 37.37 0.97 -10.76
N LYS A 242 37.16 2.26 -10.47
CA LYS A 242 38.08 3.37 -10.80
C LYS A 242 39.43 3.29 -10.07
N ARG A 243 39.51 2.57 -8.93
CA ARG A 243 40.78 2.25 -8.24
C ARG A 243 41.41 0.92 -8.71
N GLY A 244 40.75 0.18 -9.61
CA GLY A 244 41.16 -1.17 -10.01
C GLY A 244 40.84 -2.24 -8.96
N GLU A 245 39.95 -1.94 -8.01
CA GLU A 245 39.51 -2.84 -6.94
C GLU A 245 38.27 -3.64 -7.36
N ASP A 246 38.14 -4.85 -6.80
CA ASP A 246 36.88 -5.58 -6.86
C ASP A 246 35.87 -4.96 -5.88
N PRO A 247 34.65 -4.57 -6.32
CA PRO A 247 33.71 -3.83 -5.47
C PRO A 247 33.27 -4.62 -4.23
N GLY A 248 33.13 -5.95 -4.35
CA GLY A 248 32.82 -6.82 -3.21
C GLY A 248 33.93 -6.81 -2.15
N LEU A 249 35.19 -6.97 -2.56
CA LEU A 249 36.34 -6.93 -1.65
C LEU A 249 36.59 -5.53 -1.06
N ALA A 250 36.37 -4.47 -1.84
CA ALA A 250 36.44 -3.08 -1.38
C ALA A 250 35.41 -2.81 -0.28
N LEU A 251 34.15 -3.22 -0.49
CA LEU A 251 33.08 -3.10 0.51
C LEU A 251 33.39 -3.88 1.80
N VAL A 252 33.82 -5.15 1.70
CA VAL A 252 34.22 -5.94 2.89
C VAL A 252 35.34 -5.25 3.65
N THR A 253 36.34 -4.69 2.96
CA THR A 253 37.46 -3.97 3.59
C THR A 253 36.99 -2.71 4.32
N LYS A 254 36.14 -1.90 3.68
CA LYS A 254 35.57 -0.68 4.24
C LYS A 254 34.70 -0.99 5.48
N ALA A 255 33.81 -1.97 5.37
CA ALA A 255 32.93 -2.43 6.46
C ALA A 255 33.71 -3.01 7.65
N TYR A 256 34.70 -3.88 7.40
CA TYR A 256 35.54 -4.47 8.44
C TYR A 256 36.26 -3.39 9.25
N ASN A 257 36.90 -2.45 8.55
CA ASN A 257 37.66 -1.37 9.18
C ASN A 257 36.73 -0.44 9.97
N TYR A 258 35.50 -0.19 9.53
CA TYR A 258 34.52 0.64 10.24
C TYR A 258 34.12 -0.01 11.58
N ILE A 259 33.67 -1.27 11.51
CA ILE A 259 33.26 -2.08 12.66
C ILE A 259 34.36 -2.10 13.72
N HIS A 260 35.60 -2.38 13.31
CA HIS A 260 36.74 -2.53 14.22
C HIS A 260 37.33 -1.21 14.72
N LYS A 261 37.29 -0.12 13.93
CA LYS A 261 37.80 1.19 14.35
C LYS A 261 36.90 1.87 15.39
N TYR A 262 35.58 1.71 15.25
CA TYR A 262 34.59 2.31 16.16
C TYR A 262 34.08 1.36 17.24
N GLY A 263 34.60 0.13 17.32
CA GLY A 263 34.37 -0.80 18.42
C GLY A 263 32.98 -1.42 18.44
N HIS A 264 32.33 -1.58 17.28
CA HIS A 264 31.02 -2.23 17.17
C HIS A 264 31.14 -3.71 17.54
N LYS A 265 30.16 -4.25 18.28
CA LYS A 265 30.11 -5.69 18.65
C LYS A 265 29.84 -6.66 17.50
N SER A 266 29.55 -6.13 16.31
CA SER A 266 29.18 -6.88 15.12
C SER A 266 30.34 -7.67 14.55
N LYS A 267 30.12 -8.95 14.25
CA LYS A 267 31.05 -9.75 13.46
C LYS A 267 30.74 -9.66 11.97
N LEU A 268 31.77 -9.64 11.12
CA LEU A 268 31.60 -9.57 9.68
C LEU A 268 31.67 -10.96 9.03
N MET A 269 30.72 -11.25 8.15
CA MET A 269 30.60 -12.50 7.43
C MET A 269 30.67 -12.25 5.92
N VAL A 270 31.53 -13.00 5.23
CA VAL A 270 31.67 -12.96 3.77
C VAL A 270 30.95 -14.17 3.16
N ALA A 271 30.17 -13.95 2.10
CA ALA A 271 29.42 -14.99 1.40
C ALA A 271 29.50 -14.84 -0.13
N SER A 272 29.04 -15.87 -0.85
CA SER A 272 29.11 -15.95 -2.32
C SER A 272 30.55 -15.89 -2.89
N ILE A 273 31.52 -16.44 -2.17
CA ILE A 273 32.89 -16.72 -2.65
C ILE A 273 32.85 -17.43 -4.02
N ARG A 274 33.67 -17.00 -4.98
CA ARG A 274 33.71 -17.55 -6.35
C ARG A 274 34.96 -18.39 -6.65
N ASN A 275 36.07 -18.16 -5.95
CA ASN A 275 37.35 -18.86 -6.18
C ASN A 275 38.27 -18.82 -4.92
N LYS A 276 39.43 -19.51 -4.94
CA LYS A 276 40.39 -19.51 -3.82
C LYS A 276 40.94 -18.10 -3.49
N GLN A 277 41.17 -17.25 -4.49
CA GLN A 277 41.74 -15.91 -4.30
C GLN A 277 40.81 -14.98 -3.53
N ASP A 278 39.49 -15.13 -3.66
CA ASP A 278 38.52 -14.39 -2.86
C ASP A 278 38.73 -14.64 -1.36
N VAL A 279 38.94 -15.90 -0.98
CA VAL A 279 39.20 -16.33 0.41
C VAL A 279 40.51 -15.71 0.91
N PHE A 280 41.57 -15.77 0.09
CA PHE A 280 42.87 -15.16 0.42
C PHE A 280 42.80 -13.63 0.54
N ASN A 281 41.91 -12.97 -0.20
CA ASN A 281 41.76 -11.52 -0.19
C ASN A 281 40.95 -10.99 1.01
N VAL A 282 40.13 -11.82 1.67
CA VAL A 282 39.38 -11.43 2.90
C VAL A 282 40.00 -11.96 4.19
N LEU A 283 41.21 -12.53 4.14
CA LEU A 283 41.86 -13.12 5.32
C LEU A 283 41.96 -12.14 6.49
N GLY A 284 41.37 -12.53 7.63
CA GLY A 284 41.29 -11.71 8.83
C GLY A 284 39.89 -11.24 9.20
N VAL A 285 38.90 -11.42 8.31
CA VAL A 285 37.46 -11.28 8.62
C VAL A 285 37.00 -12.38 9.58
N ASP A 286 35.89 -12.17 10.32
CA ASP A 286 35.41 -13.17 11.30
C ASP A 286 34.99 -14.48 10.64
N TYR A 287 34.07 -14.43 9.67
CA TYR A 287 33.46 -15.61 9.04
C TYR A 287 33.57 -15.58 7.51
N ILE A 288 33.91 -16.72 6.90
CA ILE A 288 33.94 -16.90 5.44
C ILE A 288 33.09 -18.11 5.02
N ILE A 289 31.90 -17.85 4.46
CA ILE A 289 31.07 -18.89 3.85
C ILE A 289 31.66 -19.32 2.50
N THR A 290 32.08 -20.57 2.41
CA THR A 290 32.87 -21.12 1.30
C THR A 290 32.21 -22.35 0.68
N PRO A 291 31.93 -22.35 -0.64
CA PRO A 291 31.39 -23.52 -1.34
C PRO A 291 32.29 -24.76 -1.25
N LEU A 292 31.68 -25.95 -1.13
CA LEU A 292 32.39 -27.22 -0.91
C LEU A 292 33.50 -27.51 -1.93
N LYS A 293 33.29 -27.20 -3.22
CA LYS A 293 34.32 -27.34 -4.28
C LYS A 293 35.60 -26.53 -3.99
N ILE A 294 35.46 -25.39 -3.32
CA ILE A 294 36.60 -24.53 -2.94
C ILE A 294 37.24 -25.05 -1.65
N LEU A 295 36.45 -25.56 -0.69
CA LEU A 295 36.99 -26.26 0.50
C LEU A 295 37.80 -27.51 0.12
N GLN A 296 37.31 -28.31 -0.83
CA GLN A 296 38.03 -29.45 -1.38
C GLN A 296 39.36 -29.00 -2.03
N ALA A 297 39.32 -28.00 -2.91
CA ALA A 297 40.54 -27.45 -3.52
C ALA A 297 41.55 -26.87 -2.51
N LEU A 298 41.08 -26.26 -1.41
CA LEU A 298 41.91 -25.77 -0.29
C LEU A 298 42.51 -26.90 0.55
N LYS A 299 41.76 -28.00 0.75
CA LYS A 299 42.20 -29.18 1.52
C LYS A 299 43.08 -30.14 0.71
N GLU A 300 42.99 -30.10 -0.62
CA GLU A 300 43.80 -30.91 -1.54
C GLU A 300 45.08 -30.16 -2.01
N SER A 301 45.17 -28.84 -1.75
CA SER A 301 46.38 -28.04 -1.96
C SER A 301 47.28 -28.06 -0.72
N VAL A 302 48.51 -28.54 -0.86
CA VAL A 302 49.53 -28.59 0.22
C VAL A 302 50.40 -27.34 0.19
N THR A 303 50.59 -26.69 1.34
CA THR A 303 51.50 -25.55 1.51
C THR A 303 52.92 -26.02 1.85
N PRO A 304 53.97 -25.57 1.15
CA PRO A 304 55.37 -25.87 1.52
C PRO A 304 55.76 -25.24 2.87
N ASP A 305 56.61 -25.90 3.65
CA ASP A 305 56.94 -25.48 5.03
C ASP A 305 57.69 -24.14 5.14
N ASP A 306 58.43 -23.74 4.10
CA ASP A 306 59.13 -22.44 4.04
C ASP A 306 58.19 -21.26 3.69
N ASP A 307 56.98 -21.52 3.21
CA ASP A 307 56.15 -20.54 2.48
C ASP A 307 55.33 -19.58 3.39
N LYS A 308 55.95 -19.16 4.50
CA LYS A 308 55.40 -18.28 5.54
C LYS A 308 54.90 -16.91 5.06
N TYR A 309 55.21 -16.53 3.81
CA TYR A 309 54.89 -15.23 3.24
C TYR A 309 53.64 -15.24 2.33
N THR A 310 53.09 -16.41 2.00
CA THR A 310 52.04 -16.55 0.98
C THR A 310 50.64 -16.19 1.51
N PHE A 311 50.39 -16.34 2.81
CA PHE A 311 49.10 -16.01 3.46
C PHE A 311 49.18 -14.70 4.26
N VAL A 312 49.18 -13.57 3.56
CA VAL A 312 49.15 -12.25 4.19
C VAL A 312 47.75 -11.94 4.72
N LYS A 313 47.62 -11.79 6.06
CA LYS A 313 46.38 -11.28 6.69
C LYS A 313 46.05 -9.88 6.14
N ARG A 314 44.92 -9.76 5.44
CA ARG A 314 44.49 -8.52 4.76
C ARG A 314 43.72 -7.58 5.66
N LEU A 315 42.95 -8.13 6.60
CA LEU A 315 42.07 -7.40 7.50
C LEU A 315 42.54 -7.56 8.95
N SER A 316 42.73 -6.47 9.67
CA SER A 316 43.27 -6.49 11.04
C SER A 316 42.85 -5.27 11.86
N SER A 317 42.95 -5.35 13.20
CA SER A 317 42.78 -4.19 14.07
C SER A 317 43.78 -3.06 13.79
N GLN A 318 44.97 -3.38 13.27
CA GLN A 318 45.98 -2.40 12.84
C GLN A 318 45.56 -1.67 11.56
N SER A 319 45.04 -2.38 10.56
CA SER A 319 44.51 -1.76 9.34
C SER A 319 43.25 -0.93 9.62
N ALA A 320 42.39 -1.41 10.52
CA ALA A 320 41.19 -0.69 10.95
C ALA A 320 41.54 0.64 11.64
N ALA A 321 42.47 0.64 12.59
CA ALA A 321 42.92 1.86 13.25
C ALA A 321 43.47 2.91 12.25
N ALA A 322 44.24 2.45 11.25
CA ALA A 322 44.86 3.30 10.23
C ALA A 322 43.91 3.75 9.09
N TYR A 323 42.73 3.14 8.94
CA TYR A 323 41.78 3.48 7.88
C TYR A 323 41.07 4.81 8.20
N ASN A 324 41.02 5.74 7.23
CA ASN A 324 40.33 7.01 7.38
C ASN A 324 38.96 6.96 6.69
N PHE A 325 37.96 7.52 7.35
CA PHE A 325 36.60 7.67 6.86
C PHE A 325 36.29 9.17 6.69
N THR A 326 35.41 9.53 5.78
CA THR A 326 34.91 10.93 5.66
C THR A 326 33.85 11.21 6.72
N ASP A 327 33.59 12.49 7.03
CA ASP A 327 32.51 12.85 7.98
C ASP A 327 31.13 12.35 7.50
N GLU A 328 30.93 12.24 6.18
CA GLU A 328 29.75 11.67 5.52
C GLU A 328 29.60 10.16 5.78
N GLU A 329 30.70 9.43 5.94
CA GLU A 329 30.73 8.00 6.29
C GLU A 329 30.57 7.75 7.80
N LEU A 330 30.71 8.80 8.62
CA LEU A 330 30.62 8.76 10.09
C LEU A 330 29.28 9.29 10.63
N VAL A 331 28.33 9.60 9.74
CA VAL A 331 26.97 9.98 10.15
C VAL A 331 26.32 8.90 11.01
N LYS A 332 25.47 9.33 11.95
CA LYS A 332 24.48 8.44 12.53
C LYS A 332 23.43 8.17 11.44
N TRP A 333 23.31 6.91 11.00
CA TRP A 333 22.36 6.56 9.94
C TRP A 333 20.92 6.68 10.47
N ASP A 334 20.09 7.37 9.69
CA ASP A 334 18.63 7.46 9.85
C ASP A 334 17.95 7.00 8.56
N GLN A 335 16.63 6.96 8.52
CA GLN A 335 15.89 6.46 7.36
C GLN A 335 16.18 7.24 6.07
N LEU A 336 16.44 8.54 6.17
CA LEU A 336 16.68 9.41 5.02
C LEU A 336 18.12 9.25 4.51
N SER A 337 19.10 9.35 5.39
CA SER A 337 20.51 9.18 5.02
C SER A 337 20.80 7.75 4.55
N PHE A 338 20.16 6.73 5.16
CA PHE A 338 20.21 5.36 4.68
C PHE A 338 19.65 5.21 3.26
N ALA A 339 18.47 5.76 2.99
CA ALA A 339 17.85 5.70 1.67
C ALA A 339 18.68 6.43 0.60
N SER A 340 19.25 7.60 0.91
CA SER A 340 20.15 8.32 0.00
C SER A 340 21.51 7.64 -0.19
N GLY A 341 21.97 6.84 0.79
CA GLY A 341 23.21 6.05 0.69
C GLY A 341 23.05 4.69 0.00
N MET A 342 21.82 4.24 -0.29
CA MET A 342 21.54 2.98 -0.97
C MET A 342 21.73 3.13 -2.48
N GLY A 343 22.92 2.76 -2.97
CA GLY A 343 23.20 2.71 -4.41
C GLY A 343 22.36 1.65 -5.16
N PRO A 344 22.18 1.81 -6.50
CA PRO A 344 21.42 0.88 -7.34
C PRO A 344 21.78 -0.60 -7.15
N ALA A 345 23.06 -0.92 -7.01
CA ALA A 345 23.52 -2.30 -6.83
C ALA A 345 22.98 -2.92 -5.54
N ALA A 346 22.88 -2.12 -4.48
CA ALA A 346 22.34 -2.57 -3.21
C ALA A 346 20.82 -2.67 -3.20
N LEU A 347 20.11 -1.77 -3.90
CA LEU A 347 18.66 -1.84 -4.06
C LEU A 347 18.23 -3.09 -4.85
N GLU A 348 18.82 -3.31 -6.03
CA GLU A 348 18.48 -4.44 -6.91
C GLU A 348 18.82 -5.81 -6.27
N LEU A 349 20.02 -5.95 -5.71
CA LEU A 349 20.47 -7.22 -5.13
C LEU A 349 19.78 -7.54 -3.79
N LEU A 350 19.26 -6.52 -3.08
CA LEU A 350 18.43 -6.69 -1.88
C LEU A 350 17.02 -7.17 -2.26
N ALA A 351 16.37 -6.49 -3.21
CA ALA A 351 15.06 -6.89 -3.72
C ALA A 351 15.08 -8.32 -4.28
N SER A 352 15.98 -8.59 -5.23
CA SER A 352 16.16 -9.93 -5.82
C SER A 352 16.51 -11.01 -4.78
N GLY A 353 17.23 -10.63 -3.72
CA GLY A 353 17.51 -11.52 -2.58
C GLY A 353 16.25 -11.88 -1.79
N MET A 354 15.41 -10.89 -1.48
CA MET A 354 14.16 -11.06 -0.74
C MET A 354 13.12 -11.84 -1.56
N ASP A 355 12.97 -11.54 -2.86
CA ASP A 355 12.13 -12.31 -3.77
C ASP A 355 12.59 -13.76 -3.87
N GLY A 356 13.91 -13.98 -3.90
CA GLY A 356 14.51 -15.32 -3.87
C GLY A 356 14.09 -16.13 -2.64
N TYR A 357 14.02 -15.51 -1.45
CA TYR A 357 13.56 -16.16 -0.22
C TYR A 357 12.05 -16.36 -0.20
N SER A 358 11.24 -15.36 -0.57
CA SER A 358 9.77 -15.49 -0.68
C SER A 358 9.36 -16.63 -1.62
N ASN A 359 10.01 -16.74 -2.78
CA ASN A 359 9.76 -17.80 -3.75
C ASN A 359 10.30 -19.18 -3.29
N GLN A 360 11.27 -19.23 -2.38
CA GLN A 360 11.73 -20.49 -1.78
C GLN A 360 10.76 -20.99 -0.71
N ALA A 361 10.28 -20.13 0.19
CA ALA A 361 9.28 -20.47 1.21
C ALA A 361 8.00 -21.05 0.59
N LYS A 362 7.40 -20.34 -0.39
CA LYS A 362 6.22 -20.80 -1.13
C LYS A 362 6.42 -22.18 -1.79
N ARG A 363 7.61 -22.48 -2.29
CA ARG A 363 7.94 -23.78 -2.88
C ARG A 363 8.03 -24.90 -1.83
N VAL A 364 8.43 -24.60 -0.59
CA VAL A 364 8.37 -25.58 0.50
C VAL A 364 6.91 -25.87 0.84
N GLU A 365 6.06 -24.84 0.96
CA GLU A 365 4.62 -25.01 1.22
C GLU A 365 3.94 -25.82 0.09
N GLU A 366 4.20 -25.48 -1.16
CA GLU A 366 3.74 -26.25 -2.33
C GLU A 366 4.19 -27.72 -2.29
N LEU A 367 5.41 -27.99 -1.84
CA LEU A 367 5.96 -29.35 -1.77
C LEU A 367 5.35 -30.13 -0.61
N PHE A 368 5.20 -29.49 0.55
CA PHE A 368 4.54 -30.05 1.73
C PHE A 368 3.07 -30.37 1.42
N GLY A 369 2.37 -29.50 0.68
CA GLY A 369 1.01 -29.74 0.20
C GLY A 369 0.86 -30.86 -0.84
N LYS A 370 1.97 -31.35 -1.44
CA LYS A 370 1.98 -32.50 -2.36
C LYS A 370 2.30 -33.82 -1.64
N ILE A 371 2.89 -33.78 -0.44
CA ILE A 371 3.26 -34.96 0.38
C ILE A 371 2.40 -35.13 1.65
N TRP A 372 1.58 -34.12 1.99
CA TRP A 372 0.61 -34.17 3.08
C TRP A 372 -0.85 -34.29 2.54
N PRO A 373 -1.71 -35.19 3.05
CA PRO A 373 -1.45 -36.14 4.13
C PRO A 373 -0.69 -37.41 3.67
N PRO A 374 0.10 -38.04 4.55
CA PRO A 374 0.81 -39.28 4.24
C PRO A 374 -0.18 -40.45 4.02
N PRO A 375 0.19 -41.48 3.24
CA PRO A 375 -0.75 -42.52 2.76
C PRO A 375 -1.53 -43.32 3.82
N ASN A 376 -1.11 -43.28 5.09
CA ASN A 376 -1.73 -44.04 6.19
C ASN A 376 -2.64 -43.19 7.09
N TYR A 377 -2.91 -41.91 6.76
CA TYR A 377 -3.70 -41.02 7.60
C TYR A 377 -5.21 -41.13 7.34
N THR A 378 -5.99 -41.53 8.35
CA THR A 378 -7.46 -41.61 8.27
C THR A 378 -8.13 -40.65 9.25
N PHE A 379 -9.14 -39.92 8.79
CA PHE A 379 -9.93 -39.02 9.63
C PHE A 379 -10.96 -39.81 10.45
N ALA A 380 -10.72 -39.92 11.76
CA ALA A 380 -11.71 -40.44 12.70
C ALA A 380 -12.77 -39.38 13.01
N HIS A 381 -13.84 -39.34 12.22
CA HIS A 381 -15.00 -38.49 12.52
C HIS A 381 -15.77 -39.03 13.73
N SER A 382 -15.92 -38.18 14.75
CA SER A 382 -16.91 -38.38 15.81
C SER A 382 -18.23 -37.76 15.38
N THR A 383 -19.29 -38.57 15.33
CA THR A 383 -20.67 -38.14 15.17
C THR A 383 -21.52 -38.75 16.27
N SER A 384 -22.45 -37.97 16.81
CA SER A 384 -23.34 -38.36 17.89
C SER A 384 -24.80 -38.05 17.51
N SER A 385 -25.67 -39.04 17.71
CA SER A 385 -27.09 -38.93 18.16
C SER A 385 -27.95 -37.72 17.73
N ASP A 386 -29.15 -37.87 17.15
CA ASP A 386 -30.01 -39.05 16.92
C ASP A 386 -31.05 -38.76 15.82
N VAL A 387 -31.72 -39.81 15.30
CA VAL A 387 -33.20 -39.99 15.31
C VAL A 387 -33.62 -41.17 14.39
N GLU A 388 -34.16 -42.20 15.04
CA GLU A 388 -35.14 -43.26 14.69
C GLU A 388 -35.32 -43.87 13.26
N ASN A 389 -35.76 -45.13 13.30
CA ASN A 389 -36.05 -46.11 12.22
C ASN A 389 -37.59 -46.12 11.91
N PRO A 390 -38.22 -47.06 11.15
CA PRO A 390 -37.72 -48.24 10.42
C PRO A 390 -38.26 -48.52 8.98
N ILE A 391 -37.52 -49.36 8.24
CA ILE A 391 -37.96 -50.49 7.37
C ILE A 391 -39.17 -50.31 6.42
N HIS A 392 -38.93 -50.35 5.09
CA HIS A 392 -39.43 -51.45 4.23
C HIS A 392 -38.79 -51.52 2.81
N VAL A 393 -38.76 -52.74 2.27
CA VAL A 393 -38.35 -53.22 0.93
C VAL A 393 -39.42 -54.30 0.59
N PRO A 394 -39.92 -54.55 -0.67
CA PRO A 394 -39.10 -54.74 -1.87
C PRO A 394 -39.68 -54.42 -3.29
N LEU A 395 -38.78 -54.46 -4.28
CA LEU A 395 -38.87 -55.05 -5.65
C LEU A 395 -40.08 -54.88 -6.61
N LEU A 396 -39.70 -54.75 -7.89
CA LEU A 396 -40.18 -55.45 -9.11
C LEU A 396 -41.15 -54.80 -10.13
N VAL A 397 -40.90 -55.21 -11.38
CA VAL A 397 -41.65 -55.16 -12.67
C VAL A 397 -41.65 -53.86 -13.49
N ASP A 398 -41.23 -54.05 -14.74
CA ASP A 398 -41.11 -53.10 -15.84
C ASP A 398 -42.39 -52.98 -16.72
N ASP A 399 -42.34 -51.98 -17.62
CA ASP A 399 -42.62 -52.09 -19.07
C ASP A 399 -44.02 -51.81 -19.72
N HIS A 400 -43.88 -51.42 -21.01
CA HIS A 400 -44.83 -51.36 -22.14
C HIS A 400 -45.98 -50.33 -22.08
N GLY A 401 -46.34 -49.61 -23.16
CA GLY A 401 -45.83 -49.53 -24.54
C GLY A 401 -46.55 -48.40 -25.31
N TYR A 402 -46.51 -48.26 -26.64
CA TYR A 402 -45.90 -49.07 -27.72
C TYR A 402 -45.92 -48.28 -29.06
N VAL A 403 -45.05 -48.66 -30.03
CA VAL A 403 -45.01 -48.26 -31.48
C VAL A 403 -44.49 -46.82 -31.76
N ALA A 404 -43.70 -46.48 -32.80
CA ALA A 404 -42.68 -47.13 -33.68
C ALA A 404 -42.00 -45.97 -34.50
N SER A 405 -41.22 -46.08 -35.61
CA SER A 405 -40.77 -47.15 -36.52
C SER A 405 -39.58 -46.67 -37.41
N LEU A 406 -38.78 -47.61 -37.94
CA LEU A 406 -37.97 -47.55 -39.18
C LEU A 406 -36.77 -46.55 -39.32
N ASP A 407 -35.56 -47.12 -39.27
CA ASP A 407 -34.52 -47.15 -40.34
C ASP A 407 -33.85 -45.84 -40.87
N ALA A 408 -32.54 -45.78 -41.19
CA ALA A 408 -31.46 -46.79 -41.21
C ALA A 408 -30.03 -46.19 -41.10
N SER A 409 -29.03 -47.05 -40.76
CA SER A 409 -27.58 -47.01 -41.14
C SER A 409 -26.69 -45.78 -40.82
N ASP A 410 -25.40 -45.89 -40.46
CA ASP A 410 -24.56 -47.07 -40.19
C ASP A 410 -23.32 -46.72 -39.30
N GLN A 411 -22.60 -47.75 -38.83
CA GLN A 411 -21.29 -47.67 -38.14
C GLN A 411 -20.34 -48.77 -38.70
N PRO A 412 -18.99 -48.78 -38.47
CA PRO A 412 -18.28 -48.62 -37.19
C PRO A 412 -17.09 -47.60 -37.31
N SER A 413 -15.87 -47.64 -36.73
CA SER A 413 -15.11 -48.68 -35.99
C SER A 413 -13.93 -48.14 -35.12
N ARG A 414 -13.14 -49.08 -34.57
CA ARG A 414 -11.83 -49.00 -33.87
C ARG A 414 -11.05 -50.29 -34.24
N PRO A 415 -9.70 -50.44 -34.08
CA PRO A 415 -8.95 -50.15 -32.84
C PRO A 415 -7.44 -49.73 -33.00
N GLN A 416 -6.69 -49.88 -31.89
CA GLN A 416 -5.24 -50.09 -31.59
C GLN A 416 -4.28 -50.54 -32.75
N GLU A 417 -2.93 -50.41 -32.70
CA GLU A 417 -1.97 -50.13 -31.59
C GLU A 417 -0.52 -49.68 -32.01
N THR A 418 0.26 -49.21 -31.02
CA THR A 418 1.76 -49.15 -30.86
C THR A 418 2.78 -48.77 -31.96
N ASN A 419 3.68 -47.83 -31.59
CA ASN A 419 5.16 -47.78 -31.78
C ASN A 419 5.86 -48.42 -33.01
N GLN A 420 6.65 -47.60 -33.74
CA GLN A 420 8.13 -47.66 -33.76
C GLN A 420 8.79 -46.47 -34.52
N GLN A 421 10.05 -46.15 -34.16
CA GLN A 421 11.00 -45.30 -34.93
C GLN A 421 11.96 -46.21 -35.76
N PRO A 422 12.97 -45.75 -36.54
CA PRO A 422 13.39 -44.37 -36.92
C PRO A 422 13.66 -44.18 -38.45
N SER A 423 14.05 -42.97 -38.89
CA SER A 423 15.21 -42.73 -39.81
C SER A 423 15.38 -41.26 -40.28
N LYS A 424 16.59 -40.97 -40.79
CA LYS A 424 17.06 -39.80 -41.60
C LYS A 424 17.80 -40.42 -42.83
N PRO A 425 18.25 -39.70 -43.92
CA PRO A 425 18.54 -38.25 -44.01
C PRO A 425 18.28 -37.59 -45.42
N VAL A 426 18.82 -36.36 -45.66
CA VAL A 426 19.15 -35.74 -46.98
C VAL A 426 17.95 -35.46 -47.92
N LEU A 427 17.69 -34.31 -48.57
CA LEU A 427 18.20 -32.90 -48.66
C LEU A 427 17.07 -32.10 -49.42
N LEU A 428 17.11 -30.88 -49.98
CA LEU A 428 18.04 -29.74 -50.20
C LEU A 428 17.14 -28.51 -50.58
N PHE A 429 17.37 -27.30 -50.05
CA PHE A 429 17.39 -25.98 -50.77
C PHE A 429 17.44 -24.78 -49.79
N ILE A 430 18.07 -23.67 -50.21
CA ILE A 430 18.66 -22.67 -49.30
C ILE A 430 18.55 -21.22 -49.85
N SER A 431 18.30 -20.28 -48.91
CA SER A 431 18.59 -18.82 -48.89
C SER A 431 18.02 -17.83 -49.93
N GLY A 432 17.52 -16.71 -49.39
CA GLY A 432 17.42 -15.38 -50.00
C GLY A 432 16.50 -14.48 -49.15
N LEU A 433 16.79 -13.23 -48.81
CA LEU A 433 17.98 -12.38 -49.06
C LEU A 433 18.14 -11.40 -47.86
N LEU A 434 19.37 -10.96 -47.59
CA LEU A 434 19.69 -9.89 -46.62
C LEU A 434 20.94 -9.14 -47.10
N SER A 435 21.04 -7.84 -46.77
CA SER A 435 22.11 -6.88 -47.16
C SER A 435 22.03 -6.28 -48.57
N ILE A 436 21.90 -4.95 -48.64
CA ILE A 436 22.76 -3.97 -49.37
C ILE A 436 22.16 -2.56 -49.17
N GLY A 437 23.00 -1.55 -48.91
CA GLY A 437 22.58 -0.14 -48.86
C GLY A 437 23.46 0.79 -48.01
N LEU A 438 24.67 1.14 -48.49
CA LEU A 438 25.53 2.15 -47.84
C LEU A 438 26.55 2.74 -48.83
N LEU A 439 27.01 3.97 -48.54
CA LEU A 439 27.83 4.88 -49.38
C LEU A 439 27.11 5.39 -50.65
N VAL A 440 27.42 6.58 -51.19
CA VAL A 440 28.62 7.46 -51.11
C VAL A 440 28.18 8.86 -50.60
N VAL A 441 28.95 9.74 -49.94
CA VAL A 441 30.18 10.46 -50.40
C VAL A 441 31.00 10.98 -49.19
N LEU A 442 32.34 11.02 -49.33
CA LEU A 442 33.32 11.70 -48.46
C LEU A 442 33.70 13.08 -49.02
N ILE A 443 34.08 14.07 -48.18
CA ILE A 443 35.21 15.03 -48.33
C ILE A 443 35.16 16.16 -47.27
N VAL A 444 36.29 16.39 -46.54
CA VAL A 444 36.58 17.48 -45.56
C VAL A 444 35.67 17.53 -44.30
N GLY A 445 36.12 17.88 -43.08
CA GLY A 445 37.49 18.09 -42.55
C GLY A 445 37.55 19.09 -41.37
N ASN A 446 38.50 18.90 -40.44
CA ASN A 446 38.93 19.78 -39.32
C ASN A 446 38.03 20.01 -38.07
N VAL A 447 38.30 19.18 -37.05
CA VAL A 447 38.70 19.55 -35.66
C VAL A 447 38.39 20.97 -35.13
N HIS A 448 37.49 21.06 -34.13
CA HIS A 448 37.84 21.48 -32.76
C HIS A 448 36.80 20.98 -31.73
N ILE A 449 37.21 20.87 -30.47
CA ILE A 449 36.39 20.45 -29.33
C ILE A 449 36.50 21.52 -28.24
N GLU A 450 35.36 22.00 -27.72
CA GLU A 450 35.32 22.68 -26.43
C GLU A 450 33.96 22.48 -25.73
N THR A 451 33.94 22.68 -24.42
CA THR A 451 33.01 22.07 -23.45
C THR A 451 31.63 22.72 -23.30
N SER A 452 30.58 21.92 -23.08
CA SER A 452 29.71 21.99 -21.86
C SER A 452 28.62 20.91 -21.86
N HIS A 453 27.93 20.72 -20.72
CA HIS A 453 27.05 19.58 -20.43
C HIS A 453 25.58 19.79 -20.87
N ASN A 454 24.95 18.75 -21.45
CA ASN A 454 23.97 17.91 -20.73
C ASN A 454 23.42 16.80 -21.66
N CYS A 455 23.40 15.56 -21.16
CA CYS A 455 22.67 14.44 -21.75
C CYS A 455 22.18 13.52 -20.63
N ASP A 456 20.86 13.50 -20.40
CA ASP A 456 20.22 12.47 -19.58
C ASP A 456 20.25 11.11 -20.32
N VAL A 457 20.38 10.02 -19.58
CA VAL A 457 20.22 8.64 -20.09
C VAL A 457 19.33 7.88 -19.08
N PRO A 458 18.31 7.12 -19.51
CA PRO A 458 17.21 6.75 -18.60
C PRO A 458 17.57 5.65 -17.60
N LEU A 459 16.87 5.66 -16.47
CA LEU A 459 16.83 4.55 -15.51
C LEU A 459 15.87 3.44 -15.99
N PRO A 460 16.12 2.15 -15.68
CA PRO A 460 15.22 1.07 -16.05
C PRO A 460 14.02 0.96 -15.09
N ASP A 461 12.81 1.03 -15.64
CA ASP A 461 11.56 0.75 -14.92
C ASP A 461 11.45 -0.73 -14.49
N ARG A 462 11.33 -0.96 -13.17
CA ARG A 462 10.50 -2.00 -12.53
C ARG A 462 10.51 -1.91 -11.00
N ARG A 463 9.33 -1.73 -10.40
CA ARG A 463 9.03 -2.10 -9.00
C ARG A 463 7.98 -3.22 -9.04
N ASP A 464 8.16 -4.30 -8.27
CA ASP A 464 7.09 -5.26 -7.99
C ASP A 464 6.63 -5.13 -6.52
N PRO A 465 5.34 -5.37 -6.19
CA PRO A 465 4.72 -4.66 -5.06
C PRO A 465 4.45 -5.54 -3.83
N ILE A 466 4.52 -4.94 -2.64
CA ILE A 466 3.48 -5.21 -1.63
C ILE A 466 2.17 -4.82 -2.31
N GLU A 467 1.23 -5.75 -2.49
CA GLU A 467 -0.05 -5.47 -3.16
C GLU A 467 -0.72 -4.27 -2.48
N GLN A 468 -0.71 -3.14 -3.20
CA GLN A 468 -1.21 -1.90 -2.68
C GLN A 468 -2.73 -2.03 -2.54
N GLY A 469 -3.25 -1.56 -1.40
CA GLY A 469 -4.62 -1.08 -1.37
C GLY A 469 -4.78 -0.05 -2.50
N VAL A 470 -5.96 -0.04 -3.09
CA VAL A 470 -6.35 0.74 -4.28
C VAL A 470 -5.98 2.23 -4.27
N SER A 471 -5.67 2.76 -3.08
CA SER A 471 -5.24 4.12 -2.82
C SER A 471 -3.83 4.45 -3.33
N GLY A 472 -3.01 3.46 -3.73
CA GLY A 472 -1.71 3.72 -4.38
C GLY A 472 -1.84 4.67 -5.58
N LYS A 473 -0.90 5.63 -5.74
CA LYS A 473 -0.95 6.69 -6.76
C LYS A 473 -0.93 6.09 -8.17
N SER A 474 -2.12 5.83 -8.71
CA SER A 474 -2.32 5.03 -9.94
C SER A 474 -1.97 5.78 -11.24
N PHE A 475 -1.33 6.95 -11.12
CA PHE A 475 -0.82 7.76 -12.22
C PHE A 475 0.70 7.62 -12.28
N GLY A 476 1.18 6.64 -13.07
CA GLY A 476 2.57 6.59 -13.50
C GLY A 476 2.84 7.69 -14.53
N LEU A 477 3.39 8.82 -14.10
CA LEU A 477 3.98 9.81 -15.00
C LEU A 477 5.41 9.35 -15.37
N PRO A 478 5.81 9.39 -16.65
CA PRO A 478 7.06 8.77 -17.10
C PRO A 478 8.30 9.59 -16.73
N ASP A 479 9.28 8.91 -16.13
CA ASP A 479 10.68 9.27 -15.83
C ASP A 479 10.98 10.59 -15.09
N ASP A 480 11.91 10.51 -14.13
CA ASP A 480 12.42 11.66 -13.36
C ASP A 480 12.98 12.81 -14.23
N ALA A 481 13.34 12.52 -15.48
CA ALA A 481 13.85 13.45 -16.50
C ALA A 481 12.92 14.66 -16.76
N HIS A 482 11.66 14.64 -16.32
CA HIS A 482 10.69 15.73 -16.47
C HIS A 482 10.06 16.23 -15.15
N SER A 483 10.61 15.85 -14.00
CA SER A 483 10.17 16.36 -12.69
C SER A 483 10.32 17.89 -12.58
N PHE A 484 9.35 18.58 -11.97
CA PHE A 484 9.41 20.03 -11.80
C PHE A 484 10.24 20.40 -10.57
N SER A 485 10.98 21.51 -10.67
CA SER A 485 11.76 22.06 -9.55
C SER A 485 10.87 22.82 -8.58
N TRP A 486 10.02 22.08 -7.86
CA TRP A 486 9.17 22.61 -6.80
C TRP A 486 10.01 23.30 -5.71
N THR A 487 9.52 24.44 -5.23
CA THR A 487 10.13 25.19 -4.12
C THR A 487 9.19 25.18 -2.91
N ASP A 488 9.73 25.30 -1.71
CA ASP A 488 8.97 25.27 -0.45
C ASP A 488 7.80 26.28 -0.44
N HIS A 489 7.97 27.44 -1.09
CA HIS A 489 6.92 28.44 -1.27
C HIS A 489 5.74 27.94 -2.14
N ILE A 490 6.03 27.21 -3.22
CA ILE A 490 4.98 26.62 -4.07
C ILE A 490 4.35 25.41 -3.36
N LEU A 491 5.15 24.56 -2.69
CA LEU A 491 4.66 23.38 -1.98
C LEU A 491 3.77 23.76 -0.78
N SER A 492 4.17 24.73 0.03
CA SER A 492 3.39 25.22 1.17
C SER A 492 2.09 25.91 0.75
N TRP A 493 2.07 26.60 -0.41
CA TRP A 493 0.84 27.14 -1.00
C TRP A 493 -0.18 26.04 -1.33
N GLN A 494 0.21 24.79 -1.60
CA GLN A 494 -0.75 23.75 -2.00
C GLN A 494 -1.74 23.35 -0.89
N ALA A 495 -1.43 23.62 0.39
CA ALA A 495 -2.25 23.20 1.51
C ALA A 495 -3.60 23.96 1.56
N PRO A 496 -4.74 23.29 1.78
CA PRO A 496 -6.04 23.94 1.88
C PRO A 496 -6.16 24.76 3.17
N ALA A 497 -7.01 25.79 3.12
CA ALA A 497 -7.33 26.62 4.26
C ALA A 497 -8.72 26.34 4.86
N PHE A 498 -9.60 25.62 4.16
CA PHE A 498 -10.92 25.22 4.70
C PHE A 498 -11.39 23.80 4.36
N HIS A 499 -10.74 23.08 3.43
CA HIS A 499 -10.94 21.62 3.29
C HIS A 499 -10.23 20.86 4.43
N PHE A 500 -10.77 19.68 4.79
CA PHE A 500 -10.13 18.83 5.79
C PHE A 500 -8.92 18.08 5.19
N SER A 501 -7.80 18.12 5.90
CA SER A 501 -6.55 17.42 5.58
C SER A 501 -5.96 16.81 6.87
N PRO A 502 -5.02 15.84 6.79
CA PRO A 502 -4.41 15.25 7.99
C PRO A 502 -3.31 16.13 8.62
N GLY A 503 -3.03 17.32 8.08
CA GLY A 503 -1.92 18.19 8.45
C GLY A 503 -0.53 17.68 8.01
N LYS A 504 -0.28 16.37 8.10
CA LYS A 504 0.94 15.68 7.64
C LYS A 504 0.64 14.23 7.24
N ASN A 505 1.53 13.63 6.46
CA ASN A 505 1.44 12.27 5.91
C ASN A 505 0.21 12.04 5.00
N TRP A 506 -0.03 10.78 4.64
CA TRP A 506 -1.05 10.36 3.69
C TRP A 506 -2.40 10.08 4.36
N MET A 507 -3.47 10.56 3.73
CA MET A 507 -4.87 10.22 4.03
C MET A 507 -5.55 9.62 2.79
N ASN A 508 -6.52 8.73 2.98
CA ASN A 508 -7.49 8.40 1.93
C ASN A 508 -8.93 8.33 2.44
N ASP A 509 -9.57 7.16 2.38
CA ASP A 509 -11.02 7.00 2.46
C ASP A 509 -11.66 7.59 3.72
N PRO A 510 -12.84 8.24 3.62
CA PRO A 510 -13.64 8.61 4.78
C PRO A 510 -14.24 7.37 5.44
N ASN A 511 -14.07 7.24 6.76
CA ASN A 511 -14.44 6.06 7.53
C ASN A 511 -15.43 6.44 8.64
N GLY A 512 -16.46 5.61 8.82
CA GLY A 512 -17.48 5.75 9.87
C GLY A 512 -18.00 7.16 10.19
N PRO A 513 -18.24 8.09 9.23
CA PRO A 513 -18.65 9.45 9.55
C PRO A 513 -20.02 9.43 10.26
N VAL A 514 -20.16 10.17 11.37
CA VAL A 514 -21.37 10.10 12.21
C VAL A 514 -21.58 11.36 13.04
N TYR A 515 -22.84 11.72 13.30
CA TYR A 515 -23.18 12.67 14.36
C TYR A 515 -23.55 11.93 15.65
N TYR A 516 -22.76 12.12 16.71
CA TYR A 516 -22.95 11.47 18.01
C TYR A 516 -22.77 12.48 19.15
N LYS A 517 -23.68 12.46 20.13
CA LYS A 517 -23.65 13.31 21.36
C LYS A 517 -23.26 14.78 21.16
N GLY A 518 -23.70 15.36 20.04
CA GLY A 518 -23.49 16.78 19.72
C GLY A 518 -22.27 17.09 18.84
N TRP A 519 -21.46 16.11 18.48
CA TRP A 519 -20.30 16.25 17.60
C TRP A 519 -20.50 15.49 16.30
N TYR A 520 -19.93 16.01 15.22
CA TYR A 520 -19.66 15.26 14.01
C TYR A 520 -18.28 14.62 14.15
N HIS A 521 -18.19 13.30 13.99
CA HIS A 521 -16.95 12.55 13.97
C HIS A 521 -16.63 12.18 12.52
N LEU A 522 -15.36 12.36 12.15
CA LEU A 522 -14.79 11.90 10.89
C LEU A 522 -13.60 11.01 11.23
N PHE A 523 -13.67 9.74 10.83
CA PHE A 523 -12.51 8.86 10.79
C PHE A 523 -12.02 8.77 9.34
N TYR A 524 -10.77 8.38 9.15
CA TYR A 524 -10.17 8.30 7.82
C TYR A 524 -9.01 7.33 7.78
N GLN A 525 -8.83 6.63 6.65
CA GLN A 525 -7.61 5.86 6.42
C GLN A 525 -6.41 6.81 6.46
N TYR A 526 -5.41 6.49 7.29
CA TYR A 526 -4.24 7.31 7.56
C TYR A 526 -2.96 6.48 7.59
N SER A 527 -1.86 7.02 7.04
CA SER A 527 -0.51 6.44 7.13
C SER A 527 0.31 7.25 8.15
N PRO A 528 0.62 6.73 9.35
CA PRO A 528 1.26 7.54 10.40
C PRO A 528 2.73 7.93 10.12
N LYS A 529 3.35 7.31 9.11
CA LYS A 529 4.82 7.34 8.91
C LYS A 529 5.29 8.03 7.63
N ALA A 530 4.42 8.24 6.63
CA ALA A 530 4.82 8.83 5.35
C ALA A 530 3.65 9.45 4.57
N PRO A 531 3.90 10.42 3.66
CA PRO A 531 2.93 10.93 2.70
C PRO A 531 2.69 10.00 1.50
N VAL A 532 2.80 8.68 1.71
CA VAL A 532 2.42 7.65 0.74
C VAL A 532 1.60 6.55 1.44
N TRP A 533 0.82 5.80 0.67
CA TRP A 533 0.07 4.64 1.18
C TRP A 533 1.01 3.60 1.80
N GLY A 534 0.56 2.92 2.85
CA GLY A 534 1.38 1.98 3.62
C GLY A 534 0.56 1.29 4.70
N LEU A 535 1.12 1.17 5.92
CA LEU A 535 0.42 0.57 7.06
C LEU A 535 -0.70 1.49 7.55
N ILE A 536 -1.94 1.20 7.14
CA ILE A 536 -3.11 2.06 7.40
C ILE A 536 -3.70 1.85 8.79
N VAL A 537 -4.00 2.97 9.45
CA VAL A 537 -4.78 3.08 10.69
C VAL A 537 -5.97 4.03 10.48
N TRP A 538 -6.91 4.11 11.43
CA TRP A 538 -7.93 5.17 11.40
C TRP A 538 -7.46 6.43 12.13
N GLY A 539 -7.15 7.48 11.38
CA GLY A 539 -7.08 8.84 11.92
C GLY A 539 -8.48 9.32 12.35
N HIS A 540 -8.53 10.29 13.28
CA HIS A 540 -9.78 10.76 13.88
C HIS A 540 -9.79 12.28 14.05
N ALA A 541 -10.89 12.90 13.65
CA ALA A 541 -11.19 14.30 13.96
C ALA A 541 -12.67 14.49 14.36
N VAL A 542 -12.93 15.55 15.11
CA VAL A 542 -14.29 15.96 15.52
C VAL A 542 -14.57 17.43 15.24
N SER A 543 -15.83 17.76 14.98
CA SER A 543 -16.30 19.12 14.74
C SER A 543 -17.70 19.35 15.31
N ARG A 544 -18.07 20.62 15.52
CA ARG A 544 -19.46 21.05 15.83
C ARG A 544 -20.24 21.52 14.61
N ASP A 545 -19.56 21.73 13.47
CA ASP A 545 -20.16 22.31 12.27
C ASP A 545 -19.61 21.74 10.95
N MET A 546 -18.78 20.69 11.04
CA MET A 546 -18.07 20.03 9.93
C MET A 546 -17.11 20.94 9.14
N VAL A 547 -16.81 22.13 9.65
CA VAL A 547 -15.88 23.11 9.07
C VAL A 547 -14.69 23.32 10.00
N HIS A 548 -14.95 23.57 11.28
CA HIS A 548 -13.92 23.75 12.30
C HIS A 548 -13.61 22.41 12.95
N TRP A 549 -12.50 21.79 12.55
CA TRP A 549 -12.08 20.47 13.02
C TRP A 549 -11.08 20.54 14.16
N ARG A 550 -11.09 19.51 15.01
CA ARG A 550 -10.06 19.19 15.99
C ARG A 550 -9.62 17.75 15.74
N HIS A 551 -8.34 17.54 15.43
CA HIS A 551 -7.74 16.22 15.40
C HIS A 551 -7.67 15.62 16.81
N LEU A 552 -7.84 14.31 16.88
CA LEU A 552 -7.72 13.48 18.07
C LEU A 552 -6.62 12.42 17.81
N PRO A 553 -6.23 11.62 18.82
CA PRO A 553 -5.38 10.45 18.62
C PRO A 553 -5.93 9.49 17.55
N ILE A 554 -5.07 8.57 17.08
CA ILE A 554 -5.49 7.47 16.20
C ILE A 554 -6.55 6.65 16.93
N ALA A 555 -7.70 6.42 16.27
CA ALA A 555 -8.82 5.71 16.89
C ALA A 555 -8.65 4.18 16.84
N MET A 556 -8.02 3.66 15.79
CA MET A 556 -7.86 2.22 15.54
C MET A 556 -6.48 1.94 14.93
N GLU A 557 -5.60 1.29 15.69
CA GLU A 557 -4.24 0.90 15.28
C GLU A 557 -4.18 -0.54 14.74
N THR A 558 -3.08 -0.94 14.11
CA THR A 558 -2.81 -2.31 13.63
C THR A 558 -2.19 -3.17 14.74
N ASP A 559 -2.96 -3.49 15.78
CA ASP A 559 -2.48 -4.15 17.01
C ASP A 559 -2.91 -5.62 17.15
N GLN A 560 -3.69 -6.18 16.22
CA GLN A 560 -4.19 -7.56 16.29
C GLN A 560 -3.93 -8.35 15.00
N TRP A 561 -3.80 -9.67 15.09
CA TRP A 561 -3.45 -10.55 13.95
C TRP A 561 -4.39 -10.42 12.74
N TYR A 562 -5.65 -10.04 12.97
CA TYR A 562 -6.69 -9.88 11.95
C TYR A 562 -6.69 -8.50 11.25
N ASP A 563 -5.87 -7.55 11.70
CA ASP A 563 -5.66 -6.25 11.07
C ASP A 563 -4.19 -5.77 11.12
N ALA A 564 -3.25 -6.67 11.35
CA ALA A 564 -1.83 -6.40 11.50
C ALA A 564 -1.17 -5.75 10.26
N ASN A 565 -1.72 -5.98 9.05
CA ASN A 565 -1.30 -5.33 7.81
C ASN A 565 -2.16 -4.11 7.43
N GLY A 566 -3.18 -3.75 8.23
CA GLY A 566 -3.99 -2.54 8.03
C GLY A 566 -5.40 -2.59 8.61
N VAL A 567 -5.82 -1.46 9.19
CA VAL A 567 -7.22 -1.16 9.54
C VAL A 567 -7.83 -0.36 8.39
N TRP A 568 -8.46 -1.04 7.44
CA TRP A 568 -9.04 -0.46 6.22
C TRP A 568 -10.47 0.07 6.45
N THR A 569 -11.14 0.48 5.37
CA THR A 569 -12.41 1.20 5.40
C THR A 569 -13.54 0.45 6.12
N GLY A 570 -14.43 1.25 6.73
CA GLY A 570 -15.56 0.77 7.49
C GLY A 570 -16.62 1.84 7.73
N SER A 571 -17.68 1.46 8.43
CA SER A 571 -18.86 2.28 8.67
C SER A 571 -19.35 2.16 10.12
N THR A 572 -19.92 3.24 10.62
CA THR A 572 -20.59 3.33 11.92
C THR A 572 -22.05 2.93 11.81
N THR A 573 -22.64 2.40 12.88
CA THR A 573 -24.09 2.25 13.03
C THR A 573 -24.50 2.64 14.45
N ILE A 574 -25.52 3.49 14.59
CA ILE A 574 -26.13 3.81 15.88
C ILE A 574 -27.28 2.83 16.13
N LEU A 575 -27.28 2.18 17.29
CA LEU A 575 -28.30 1.22 17.71
C LEU A 575 -29.47 1.93 18.44
N PRO A 576 -30.69 1.35 18.51
CA PRO A 576 -31.85 1.94 19.21
C PRO A 576 -31.65 2.30 20.70
N ASN A 577 -30.65 1.73 21.37
CA ASN A 577 -30.25 2.09 22.74
C ASN A 577 -29.23 3.25 22.79
N ASN A 578 -28.94 3.88 21.65
CA ASN A 578 -27.93 4.93 21.43
C ASN A 578 -26.48 4.45 21.70
N GLU A 579 -26.20 3.15 21.62
CA GLU A 579 -24.84 2.64 21.46
C GLU A 579 -24.36 2.86 20.02
N LEU A 580 -23.04 2.94 19.84
CA LEU A 580 -22.39 3.10 18.53
C LEU A 580 -21.49 1.89 18.28
N VAL A 581 -21.67 1.23 17.15
CA VAL A 581 -20.81 0.13 16.68
C VAL A 581 -20.09 0.54 15.39
N VAL A 582 -18.88 0.03 15.21
CA VAL A 582 -18.08 0.18 13.98
C VAL A 582 -17.82 -1.21 13.41
N LEU A 583 -18.08 -1.37 12.12
CA LEU A 583 -17.55 -2.47 11.32
C LEU A 583 -16.49 -1.92 10.37
N TYR A 584 -15.36 -2.61 10.27
CA TYR A 584 -14.25 -2.24 9.39
C TYR A 584 -13.60 -3.48 8.79
N THR A 585 -12.96 -3.33 7.63
CA THR A 585 -12.11 -4.39 7.09
C THR A 585 -10.73 -4.34 7.73
N GLY A 586 -10.28 -5.45 8.32
CA GLY A 586 -8.88 -5.67 8.67
C GLY A 586 -8.16 -6.47 7.59
N LEU A 587 -6.85 -6.21 7.45
CA LEU A 587 -5.95 -7.00 6.62
C LEU A 587 -5.07 -7.88 7.52
N THR A 588 -5.28 -9.20 7.44
CA THR A 588 -4.48 -10.21 8.17
C THR A 588 -3.02 -10.25 7.70
N ASN A 589 -2.15 -10.95 8.46
CA ASN A 589 -0.76 -11.24 8.09
C ASN A 589 -0.62 -11.82 6.66
N GLU A 590 -1.56 -12.68 6.24
CA GLU A 590 -1.58 -13.35 4.94
C GLU A 590 -2.29 -12.52 3.84
N SER A 591 -2.55 -11.24 4.12
CA SER A 591 -3.29 -10.29 3.29
C SER A 591 -4.71 -10.75 2.91
N VAL A 592 -5.38 -11.48 3.81
CA VAL A 592 -6.83 -11.75 3.74
C VAL A 592 -7.59 -10.55 4.31
N GLN A 593 -8.61 -10.10 3.57
CA GLN A 593 -9.56 -9.08 4.02
C GLN A 593 -10.66 -9.75 4.86
N VAL A 594 -10.80 -9.33 6.11
CA VAL A 594 -11.77 -9.86 7.07
C VAL A 594 -12.50 -8.70 7.75
N GLN A 595 -13.74 -8.90 8.19
CA GLN A 595 -14.51 -7.84 8.86
C GLN A 595 -14.43 -7.98 10.36
N ASN A 596 -14.17 -6.85 11.00
CA ASN A 596 -13.91 -6.72 12.42
C ASN A 596 -14.88 -5.71 13.03
N LEU A 597 -15.22 -5.94 14.29
CA LEU A 597 -16.14 -5.16 15.11
C LEU A 597 -15.39 -4.36 16.16
N ALA A 598 -15.77 -3.11 16.37
CA ALA A 598 -15.25 -2.24 17.41
C ALA A 598 -16.31 -1.31 18.00
N TYR A 599 -16.04 -0.83 19.22
CA TYR A 599 -16.93 0.03 20.01
C TYR A 599 -16.12 1.14 20.69
N PRO A 600 -16.73 2.29 21.04
CA PRO A 600 -16.10 3.26 21.93
C PRO A 600 -15.82 2.64 23.30
N ALA A 601 -14.59 2.76 23.79
CA ALA A 601 -14.16 2.25 25.10
C ALA A 601 -14.94 2.91 26.26
N ASN A 602 -15.39 4.15 26.04
CA ASN A 602 -16.28 4.87 26.94
C ASN A 602 -17.37 5.56 26.10
N PRO A 603 -18.55 4.94 25.91
CA PRO A 603 -19.65 5.56 25.18
C PRO A 603 -20.17 6.85 25.80
N SER A 604 -19.79 7.20 27.04
CA SER A 604 -20.15 8.48 27.69
C SER A 604 -19.21 9.63 27.33
N ASP A 605 -18.03 9.36 26.77
CA ASP A 605 -17.17 10.39 26.19
C ASP A 605 -17.82 10.93 24.91
N PRO A 606 -18.17 12.23 24.82
CA PRO A 606 -18.75 12.79 23.60
C PRO A 606 -17.71 12.98 22.48
N LEU A 607 -16.41 12.81 22.74
CA LEU A 607 -15.36 12.87 21.72
C LEU A 607 -15.04 11.50 21.11
N LEU A 608 -15.36 10.40 21.81
CA LEU A 608 -15.08 9.01 21.44
C LEU A 608 -13.59 8.75 21.15
N VAL A 609 -12.70 9.20 22.04
CA VAL A 609 -11.23 9.16 21.82
C VAL A 609 -10.70 7.72 21.77
N ASN A 610 -11.14 6.86 22.67
CA ASN A 610 -10.61 5.50 22.83
C ASN A 610 -11.62 4.47 22.31
N TRP A 611 -11.12 3.42 21.64
CA TRP A 611 -11.90 2.33 21.08
C TRP A 611 -11.45 0.96 21.60
N VAL A 612 -12.34 -0.02 21.54
CA VAL A 612 -12.08 -1.42 21.89
C VAL A 612 -12.56 -2.31 20.75
N LYS A 613 -11.67 -3.17 20.25
CA LYS A 613 -11.98 -4.21 19.28
C LYS A 613 -12.63 -5.41 19.97
N ASP A 614 -13.58 -6.06 19.32
CA ASP A 614 -14.22 -7.26 19.87
C ASP A 614 -13.25 -8.43 20.00
N LEU A 615 -13.29 -9.14 21.14
CA LEU A 615 -12.45 -10.33 21.36
C LEU A 615 -12.82 -11.50 20.45
N GLY A 616 -14.00 -11.48 19.82
CA GLY A 616 -14.44 -12.45 18.82
C GLY A 616 -13.99 -12.15 17.38
N ASN A 617 -13.16 -11.13 17.15
CA ASN A 617 -12.73 -10.75 15.80
C ASN A 617 -11.78 -11.79 15.15
N PRO A 618 -11.88 -12.00 13.83
CA PRO A 618 -12.81 -11.36 12.90
C PRO A 618 -14.23 -11.95 12.98
N VAL A 619 -15.23 -11.09 13.09
CA VAL A 619 -16.65 -11.49 13.14
C VAL A 619 -17.20 -11.99 11.80
N LEU A 620 -16.52 -11.70 10.68
CA LEU A 620 -16.89 -12.21 9.37
C LEU A 620 -15.68 -12.36 8.44
N VAL A 621 -15.62 -13.48 7.71
CA VAL A 621 -14.53 -13.83 6.77
C VAL A 621 -15.09 -14.02 5.35
N PRO A 622 -14.25 -13.94 4.29
CA PRO A 622 -14.70 -14.14 2.91
C PRO A 622 -15.42 -15.49 2.71
N PRO A 623 -16.59 -15.53 2.06
CA PRO A 623 -17.21 -16.78 1.63
C PRO A 623 -16.27 -17.57 0.70
N LYS A 624 -16.34 -18.91 0.72
CA LYS A 624 -15.39 -19.79 0.01
C LYS A 624 -15.27 -19.59 -1.50
N TRP A 625 -16.24 -18.92 -2.13
CA TRP A 625 -16.30 -18.61 -3.56
C TRP A 625 -15.95 -17.14 -3.88
N ILE A 626 -15.63 -16.35 -2.87
CA ILE A 626 -15.12 -14.98 -2.98
C ILE A 626 -13.60 -15.01 -2.77
N ASN A 627 -12.86 -14.23 -3.54
CA ASN A 627 -11.42 -14.12 -3.38
C ASN A 627 -11.10 -13.46 -2.03
N LYS A 628 -10.09 -13.99 -1.32
CA LYS A 628 -9.58 -13.47 -0.03
C LYS A 628 -9.22 -11.98 -0.05
N LYS A 629 -9.00 -11.41 -1.25
CA LYS A 629 -8.62 -10.02 -1.50
C LYS A 629 -9.70 -9.16 -2.18
N ASP A 630 -10.94 -9.66 -2.27
CA ASP A 630 -12.10 -9.00 -2.90
C ASP A 630 -13.32 -9.00 -1.96
N PHE A 631 -13.13 -8.63 -0.70
CA PHE A 631 -14.17 -8.69 0.34
C PHE A 631 -13.99 -7.59 1.39
N ARG A 632 -14.50 -6.39 1.12
CA ARG A 632 -14.19 -5.21 1.96
C ARG A 632 -15.28 -4.14 2.02
N ASP A 633 -15.05 -3.18 2.90
CA ASP A 633 -15.78 -1.92 3.08
C ASP A 633 -17.25 -2.11 3.52
N PRO A 634 -17.50 -2.71 4.71
CA PRO A 634 -18.85 -2.94 5.21
C PRO A 634 -19.63 -1.64 5.35
N THR A 635 -20.91 -1.65 4.93
CA THR A 635 -21.79 -0.47 4.98
C THR A 635 -22.27 -0.15 6.39
N THR A 636 -22.83 1.05 6.59
CA THR A 636 -23.76 1.29 7.70
C THR A 636 -24.88 0.26 7.61
N ALA A 637 -25.25 -0.34 8.73
CA ALA A 637 -26.32 -1.33 8.80
C ALA A 637 -27.68 -0.65 8.98
N TRP A 638 -28.75 -1.30 8.52
CA TRP A 638 -30.12 -0.84 8.69
C TRP A 638 -31.00 -1.90 9.35
N LEU A 639 -31.94 -1.45 10.20
CA LEU A 639 -32.82 -2.34 10.95
C LEU A 639 -33.99 -2.81 10.07
N THR A 640 -34.14 -4.12 9.89
CA THR A 640 -35.27 -4.70 9.15
C THR A 640 -36.54 -4.73 9.99
N ARG A 641 -37.71 -4.78 9.34
CA ARG A 641 -39.02 -5.00 9.99
C ARG A 641 -39.16 -6.35 10.72
N GLN A 642 -38.15 -7.23 10.63
CA GLN A 642 -38.08 -8.52 11.32
C GLN A 642 -37.23 -8.46 12.61
N GLY A 643 -36.67 -7.29 12.97
CA GLY A 643 -35.80 -7.13 14.13
C GLY A 643 -34.36 -7.65 13.94
N LYS A 644 -34.00 -8.13 12.75
CA LYS A 644 -32.60 -8.30 12.35
C LYS A 644 -32.04 -6.99 11.79
N TRP A 645 -30.76 -6.73 11.99
CA TRP A 645 -30.00 -5.78 11.20
C TRP A 645 -29.60 -6.38 9.86
N ARG A 646 -29.33 -5.52 8.87
CA ARG A 646 -28.89 -5.88 7.54
C ARG A 646 -27.80 -4.93 7.07
N MET A 647 -26.79 -5.45 6.40
CA MET A 647 -25.64 -4.68 5.87
C MET A 647 -25.18 -5.24 4.53
N VAL A 648 -24.32 -4.49 3.84
CA VAL A 648 -23.67 -4.92 2.60
C VAL A 648 -22.15 -4.89 2.72
N ILE A 649 -21.48 -5.73 1.93
CA ILE A 649 -20.02 -5.71 1.73
C ILE A 649 -19.73 -5.69 0.23
N GLY A 650 -18.73 -4.90 -0.18
CA GLY A 650 -18.24 -4.80 -1.55
C GLY A 650 -17.38 -6.00 -1.95
N SER A 651 -17.60 -6.50 -3.17
CA SER A 651 -16.95 -7.71 -3.68
C SER A 651 -17.03 -7.83 -5.21
N LYS A 652 -16.34 -8.82 -5.78
CA LYS A 652 -16.50 -9.28 -7.18
C LYS A 652 -16.53 -10.80 -7.31
N VAL A 653 -17.18 -11.26 -8.38
CA VAL A 653 -17.03 -12.62 -8.93
C VAL A 653 -16.60 -12.50 -10.39
N ASN A 654 -15.40 -12.97 -10.71
CA ASN A 654 -14.74 -12.73 -12.01
C ASN A 654 -14.64 -11.24 -12.36
N ARG A 655 -15.48 -10.77 -13.30
CA ARG A 655 -15.59 -9.36 -13.73
C ARG A 655 -16.90 -8.69 -13.28
N THR A 656 -17.72 -9.38 -12.48
CA THR A 656 -19.02 -8.91 -12.02
C THR A 656 -18.89 -8.34 -10.61
N GLY A 657 -19.12 -7.04 -10.46
CA GLY A 657 -19.18 -6.41 -9.14
C GLY A 657 -20.47 -6.79 -8.43
N ILE A 658 -20.41 -7.01 -7.11
CA ILE A 658 -21.51 -7.57 -6.33
C ILE A 658 -21.59 -6.95 -4.93
N ALA A 659 -22.81 -6.58 -4.55
CA ALA A 659 -23.15 -6.16 -3.19
C ALA A 659 -23.63 -7.37 -2.39
N LEU A 660 -22.72 -8.00 -1.65
CA LEU A 660 -23.03 -9.17 -0.80
C LEU A 660 -23.89 -8.73 0.39
N LEU A 661 -25.01 -9.41 0.63
CA LEU A 661 -26.02 -9.01 1.62
C LEU A 661 -25.99 -9.93 2.85
N TYR A 662 -25.83 -9.34 4.03
CA TYR A 662 -25.76 -10.06 5.30
C TYR A 662 -26.80 -9.56 6.29
N ASP A 663 -27.45 -10.50 6.98
CA ASP A 663 -28.27 -10.23 8.16
C ASP A 663 -27.49 -10.50 9.45
N THR A 664 -27.80 -9.79 10.54
CA THR A 664 -27.29 -10.08 11.90
C THR A 664 -28.32 -9.70 12.97
N LYS A 665 -28.13 -10.15 14.21
CA LYS A 665 -28.92 -9.73 15.38
C LYS A 665 -28.09 -9.04 16.46
N ASP A 666 -26.78 -9.24 16.44
CA ASP A 666 -25.82 -8.97 17.52
C ASP A 666 -24.53 -8.29 17.03
N PHE A 667 -24.37 -8.10 15.72
CA PHE A 667 -23.13 -7.66 15.04
C PHE A 667 -21.93 -8.61 15.19
N LYS A 668 -22.13 -9.81 15.76
CA LYS A 668 -21.09 -10.84 15.94
C LYS A 668 -21.34 -12.09 15.09
N SER A 669 -22.61 -12.39 14.85
CA SER A 669 -23.09 -13.56 14.11
C SER A 669 -23.76 -13.07 12.81
N TYR A 670 -23.27 -13.55 11.67
CA TYR A 670 -23.71 -13.08 10.35
C TYR A 670 -24.30 -14.18 9.47
N GLU A 671 -25.44 -13.88 8.84
CA GLU A 671 -26.22 -14.76 8.00
C GLU A 671 -26.19 -14.22 6.55
N LEU A 672 -25.30 -14.75 5.73
CA LEU A 672 -25.24 -14.45 4.29
C LEU A 672 -26.57 -14.84 3.64
N GLN A 673 -27.20 -13.91 2.94
CA GLN A 673 -28.45 -14.15 2.22
C GLN A 673 -28.17 -14.80 0.86
N ASP A 674 -29.04 -15.72 0.43
CA ASP A 674 -28.94 -16.43 -0.88
C ASP A 674 -28.88 -15.49 -2.10
N THR A 675 -29.28 -14.23 -1.91
CA THR A 675 -29.27 -13.19 -2.94
C THR A 675 -28.45 -12.00 -2.49
N SER A 676 -27.51 -11.57 -3.33
CA SER A 676 -26.94 -10.23 -3.28
C SER A 676 -28.02 -9.14 -3.36
N LEU A 677 -27.71 -7.97 -2.81
CA LEU A 677 -28.57 -6.79 -2.94
C LEU A 677 -28.74 -6.41 -4.41
N HIS A 678 -27.61 -6.39 -5.13
CA HIS A 678 -27.49 -6.18 -6.56
C HIS A 678 -26.13 -6.69 -7.07
N GLN A 679 -25.99 -6.83 -8.40
CA GLN A 679 -24.72 -7.15 -9.07
C GLN A 679 -24.75 -6.67 -10.52
N VAL A 680 -23.61 -6.20 -11.04
CA VAL A 680 -23.48 -5.71 -12.42
C VAL A 680 -22.27 -6.34 -13.11
N ALA A 681 -22.48 -6.89 -14.31
CA ALA A 681 -21.45 -7.59 -15.05
C ALA A 681 -20.50 -6.62 -15.77
N GLY A 682 -19.20 -6.88 -15.71
CA GLY A 682 -18.16 -6.12 -16.41
C GLY A 682 -17.47 -5.04 -15.58
N THR A 683 -18.08 -4.61 -14.47
CA THR A 683 -17.65 -3.46 -13.63
C THR A 683 -16.40 -3.70 -12.78
N GLY A 684 -15.91 -4.94 -12.67
CA GLY A 684 -14.75 -5.24 -11.82
C GLY A 684 -15.09 -5.30 -10.33
N MET A 685 -14.22 -4.79 -9.45
CA MET A 685 -14.44 -4.79 -8.00
C MET A 685 -15.29 -3.60 -7.55
N TRP A 686 -16.27 -3.89 -6.68
CA TRP A 686 -17.06 -2.87 -5.99
C TRP A 686 -16.48 -2.63 -4.61
N GLU A 687 -15.98 -1.43 -4.40
CA GLU A 687 -15.43 -0.93 -3.14
C GLU A 687 -16.37 0.12 -2.54
N CYS A 688 -16.18 0.42 -1.25
CA CYS A 688 -16.86 1.49 -0.53
C CYS A 688 -18.36 1.60 -0.88
N VAL A 689 -19.07 0.47 -0.82
CA VAL A 689 -20.48 0.41 -1.15
C VAL A 689 -21.26 1.28 -0.16
N ASP A 690 -22.32 1.93 -0.63
CA ASP A 690 -23.25 2.68 0.21
C ASP A 690 -24.69 2.47 -0.29
N PHE A 691 -25.63 2.38 0.65
CA PHE A 691 -27.02 2.04 0.38
C PHE A 691 -27.95 2.78 1.33
N TYR A 692 -28.79 3.66 0.80
CA TYR A 692 -29.64 4.52 1.62
C TYR A 692 -30.92 4.98 0.92
N PRO A 693 -31.98 5.30 1.69
CA PRO A 693 -33.23 5.81 1.17
C PRO A 693 -33.21 7.32 0.87
N VAL A 694 -34.00 7.73 -0.11
CA VAL A 694 -34.26 9.11 -0.52
C VAL A 694 -35.74 9.28 -0.91
N SER A 695 -36.29 10.48 -0.80
CA SER A 695 -37.65 10.81 -1.25
C SER A 695 -37.69 12.15 -1.97
N LYS A 696 -38.79 12.43 -2.70
CA LYS A 696 -39.11 13.77 -3.21
C LYS A 696 -39.76 14.68 -2.15
N ASN A 697 -40.26 14.09 -1.07
CA ASN A 697 -41.10 14.78 -0.07
C ASN A 697 -40.32 15.20 1.19
N GLU A 698 -39.14 14.62 1.41
CA GLU A 698 -38.33 14.81 2.62
C GLU A 698 -36.85 15.02 2.24
N SER A 699 -36.17 15.93 2.95
CA SER A 699 -34.79 16.35 2.67
C SER A 699 -33.75 15.24 2.81
N ALA A 700 -33.97 14.34 3.76
CA ALA A 700 -33.22 13.10 3.94
C ALA A 700 -34.02 12.14 4.81
N LEU A 701 -33.58 10.89 4.85
CA LEU A 701 -34.19 9.80 5.60
C LEU A 701 -33.13 9.00 6.35
N ASP A 702 -33.52 8.46 7.51
CA ASP A 702 -32.73 7.44 8.21
C ASP A 702 -32.53 6.21 7.30
N THR A 703 -31.37 5.55 7.43
CA THR A 703 -30.94 4.47 6.55
C THR A 703 -31.88 3.26 6.54
N GLY A 704 -32.71 3.04 7.58
CA GLY A 704 -33.74 2.00 7.62
C GLY A 704 -35.10 2.35 7.01
N THR A 705 -35.28 3.55 6.46
CA THR A 705 -36.60 4.03 6.03
C THR A 705 -37.13 3.35 4.76
N ILE A 706 -38.32 2.76 4.82
CA ILE A 706 -38.99 2.12 3.66
C ILE A 706 -40.47 2.50 3.63
N GLY A 707 -40.90 3.18 2.57
CA GLY A 707 -42.27 3.61 2.30
C GLY A 707 -42.58 3.66 0.79
N PRO A 708 -43.83 3.99 0.39
CA PRO A 708 -44.24 4.00 -1.02
C PRO A 708 -43.54 5.11 -1.83
N ASP A 709 -43.32 6.27 -1.24
CA ASP A 709 -42.65 7.43 -1.86
C ASP A 709 -41.13 7.46 -1.57
N VAL A 710 -40.54 6.30 -1.23
CA VAL A 710 -39.13 6.16 -0.84
C VAL A 710 -38.38 5.32 -1.85
N LYS A 711 -37.48 5.95 -2.59
CA LYS A 711 -36.49 5.28 -3.45
C LYS A 711 -35.22 5.00 -2.65
N HIS A 712 -34.38 4.11 -3.15
CA HIS A 712 -33.09 3.80 -2.54
C HIS A 712 -31.99 4.04 -3.56
N VAL A 713 -30.93 4.71 -3.12
CA VAL A 713 -29.68 4.86 -3.85
C VAL A 713 -28.81 3.65 -3.52
N LEU A 714 -28.24 3.03 -4.54
CA LEU A 714 -27.10 2.13 -4.40
C LEU A 714 -25.89 2.80 -5.05
N LYS A 715 -24.78 2.86 -4.32
CA LYS A 715 -23.49 3.42 -4.77
C LYS A 715 -22.39 2.40 -4.57
N ALA A 716 -21.43 2.37 -5.49
CA ALA A 716 -20.14 1.69 -5.30
C ALA A 716 -19.01 2.53 -5.91
N SER A 717 -17.83 2.47 -5.28
CA SER A 717 -16.57 2.89 -5.87
C SER A 717 -16.09 1.78 -6.80
N MET A 718 -15.75 2.12 -8.04
CA MET A 718 -15.22 1.15 -9.00
C MET A 718 -13.70 1.10 -8.88
N ASP A 719 -13.14 -0.08 -8.64
CA ASP A 719 -11.70 -0.30 -8.58
C ASP A 719 -11.04 0.08 -9.93
N ASP A 720 -11.59 -0.47 -11.01
CA ASP A 720 -11.10 -0.36 -12.38
C ASP A 720 -10.90 1.05 -12.94
N ASP A 721 -11.77 2.02 -12.63
CA ASP A 721 -11.72 3.38 -13.20
C ASP A 721 -11.60 4.50 -12.16
N ARG A 722 -11.33 4.14 -10.89
CA ARG A 722 -11.15 5.04 -9.74
C ARG A 722 -12.26 6.10 -9.62
N SER A 723 -13.51 5.72 -9.92
CA SER A 723 -14.66 6.62 -9.91
C SER A 723 -15.84 6.09 -9.10
N ASP A 724 -16.63 7.01 -8.53
CA ASP A 724 -17.78 6.70 -7.68
C ASP A 724 -19.11 6.82 -8.43
N TYR A 725 -19.76 5.68 -8.67
CA TYR A 725 -21.04 5.61 -9.39
C TYR A 725 -22.20 5.34 -8.44
N TYR A 726 -23.34 5.97 -8.70
CA TYR A 726 -24.59 5.66 -8.02
C TYR A 726 -25.71 5.42 -9.03
N ALA A 727 -26.71 4.66 -8.64
CA ALA A 727 -27.97 4.55 -9.36
C ALA A 727 -29.14 4.62 -8.38
N ILE A 728 -30.29 5.06 -8.89
CA ILE A 728 -31.54 5.23 -8.12
C ILE A 728 -32.49 4.10 -8.50
N GLY A 729 -33.15 3.51 -7.50
CA GLY A 729 -34.01 2.36 -7.70
C GLY A 729 -34.91 2.06 -6.52
N ASN A 730 -35.49 0.85 -6.52
CA ASN A 730 -36.53 0.44 -5.58
C ASN A 730 -36.06 -0.79 -4.81
N TYR A 731 -36.18 -0.76 -3.48
CA TYR A 731 -35.74 -1.84 -2.60
C TYR A 731 -36.92 -2.73 -2.16
N ASN A 732 -36.78 -4.04 -2.28
CA ASN A 732 -37.73 -5.00 -1.74
C ASN A 732 -37.16 -5.68 -0.48
N PRO A 733 -37.53 -5.23 0.73
CA PRO A 733 -37.00 -5.80 1.97
C PRO A 733 -37.36 -7.28 2.20
N LYS A 734 -38.42 -7.79 1.55
CA LYS A 734 -38.82 -9.20 1.65
C LYS A 734 -37.89 -10.14 0.89
N THR A 735 -37.32 -9.68 -0.23
CA THR A 735 -36.44 -10.51 -1.09
C THR A 735 -34.98 -10.08 -1.01
N GLY A 736 -34.64 -9.05 -0.22
CA GLY A 736 -33.29 -8.52 -0.12
C GLY A 736 -32.78 -7.77 -1.36
N LYS A 737 -33.50 -7.80 -2.48
CA LYS A 737 -33.06 -7.23 -3.76
C LYS A 737 -33.41 -5.76 -3.91
N TRP A 738 -32.51 -5.02 -4.54
CA TRP A 738 -32.73 -3.71 -5.13
C TRP A 738 -32.82 -3.83 -6.66
N VAL A 739 -33.53 -2.91 -7.30
CA VAL A 739 -33.68 -2.87 -8.77
C VAL A 739 -33.56 -1.42 -9.24
N PRO A 740 -32.68 -1.09 -10.20
CA PRO A 740 -32.54 0.27 -10.73
C PRO A 740 -33.80 0.72 -11.47
N ASP A 741 -34.13 2.02 -11.39
CA ASP A 741 -35.20 2.62 -12.18
C ASP A 741 -34.89 2.63 -13.70
N ASN A 742 -33.61 2.61 -14.06
CA ASN A 742 -33.15 2.53 -15.45
C ASN A 742 -31.88 1.68 -15.57
N PRO A 743 -31.97 0.40 -16.00
CA PRO A 743 -30.82 -0.49 -16.17
C PRO A 743 -29.74 -0.03 -17.18
N LYS A 744 -29.95 1.06 -17.93
CA LYS A 744 -28.93 1.65 -18.81
C LYS A 744 -27.96 2.60 -18.10
N ILE A 745 -28.28 2.98 -16.85
CA ILE A 745 -27.46 3.82 -15.96
C ILE A 745 -27.42 3.17 -14.57
N ASP A 746 -27.16 1.86 -14.57
CA ASP A 746 -27.00 1.03 -13.38
C ASP A 746 -25.63 1.26 -12.71
N VAL A 747 -25.41 0.75 -11.50
CA VAL A 747 -24.19 1.01 -10.72
C VAL A 747 -22.93 0.57 -11.49
N GLY A 748 -22.03 1.52 -11.76
CA GLY A 748 -20.87 1.38 -12.64
C GLY A 748 -21.05 2.00 -14.04
N TYR A 749 -22.25 2.49 -14.37
CA TYR A 749 -22.59 3.09 -15.66
C TYR A 749 -23.42 4.37 -15.51
N GLY A 750 -23.03 5.44 -16.21
CA GLY A 750 -23.82 6.68 -16.31
C GLY A 750 -23.62 7.67 -15.16
N LEU A 751 -24.35 7.52 -14.05
CA LEU A 751 -24.39 8.53 -12.99
C LEU A 751 -23.25 8.36 -11.97
N ARG A 752 -22.56 9.48 -11.71
CA ARG A 752 -21.54 9.63 -10.68
C ARG A 752 -21.94 10.73 -9.72
N TYR A 753 -21.45 10.70 -8.48
CA TYR A 753 -21.56 11.89 -7.61
C TYR A 753 -20.78 13.06 -8.21
N ASP A 754 -19.58 12.78 -8.72
CA ASP A 754 -18.67 13.79 -9.23
C ASP A 754 -17.97 13.25 -10.49
N TYR A 755 -17.74 14.13 -11.46
CA TYR A 755 -17.12 13.80 -12.75
C TYR A 755 -15.65 14.22 -12.85
N GLY A 756 -15.05 14.58 -11.72
CA GLY A 756 -13.62 14.84 -11.54
C GLY A 756 -12.92 13.81 -10.64
N THR A 757 -11.94 14.27 -9.87
CA THR A 757 -11.21 13.47 -8.87
C THR A 757 -12.04 13.35 -7.60
N TYR A 758 -12.64 12.19 -7.34
CA TYR A 758 -13.56 11.96 -6.20
C TYR A 758 -13.75 10.45 -5.96
N TYR A 759 -13.42 9.93 -4.77
CA TYR A 759 -13.42 8.48 -4.54
C TYR A 759 -13.74 8.04 -3.11
N ALA A 760 -14.01 6.74 -2.93
CA ALA A 760 -14.28 6.08 -1.64
C ALA A 760 -15.41 6.74 -0.83
N SER A 761 -16.34 7.42 -1.49
CA SER A 761 -17.32 8.29 -0.83
C SER A 761 -18.36 7.52 0.00
N LYS A 762 -18.80 8.11 1.10
CA LYS A 762 -19.64 7.46 2.11
C LYS A 762 -20.60 8.47 2.72
N THR A 763 -21.88 8.11 2.84
CA THR A 763 -22.88 8.97 3.48
C THR A 763 -23.14 8.63 4.94
N PHE A 764 -23.64 9.61 5.68
CA PHE A 764 -24.35 9.38 6.95
C PHE A 764 -25.58 10.27 7.07
N TYR A 765 -26.52 9.88 7.94
CA TYR A 765 -27.70 10.67 8.26
C TYR A 765 -27.41 11.60 9.45
N ASP A 766 -27.49 12.91 9.23
CA ASP A 766 -27.44 13.94 10.26
C ASP A 766 -28.86 14.13 10.83
N GLN A 767 -29.15 13.37 11.88
CA GLN A 767 -30.40 13.38 12.62
C GLN A 767 -30.63 14.68 13.42
N ASN A 768 -29.62 15.54 13.54
CA ASN A 768 -29.71 16.85 14.19
C ASN A 768 -30.18 17.96 13.23
N LYS A 769 -30.00 17.79 11.92
CA LYS A 769 -30.51 18.72 10.89
C LYS A 769 -31.39 18.08 9.79
N ASN A 770 -31.79 16.82 9.96
CA ASN A 770 -32.58 16.03 9.01
C ASN A 770 -32.06 16.10 7.56
N ARG A 771 -30.76 15.83 7.38
CA ARG A 771 -30.06 15.87 6.09
C ARG A 771 -29.12 14.67 5.96
N ARG A 772 -28.82 14.23 4.73
CA ARG A 772 -27.81 13.20 4.46
C ARG A 772 -26.54 13.89 3.98
N ILE A 773 -25.43 13.58 4.62
CA ILE A 773 -24.12 14.18 4.34
C ILE A 773 -23.25 13.15 3.65
N LEU A 774 -22.61 13.55 2.55
CA LEU A 774 -21.65 12.77 1.78
C LEU A 774 -20.23 13.29 2.04
N TRP A 775 -19.34 12.38 2.44
CA TRP A 775 -17.89 12.57 2.49
C TRP A 775 -17.21 11.83 1.34
N SER A 776 -16.04 12.28 0.91
CA SER A 776 -15.27 11.67 -0.17
C SER A 776 -13.78 12.02 -0.08
N TRP A 777 -12.94 11.07 -0.50
CA TRP A 777 -11.50 11.26 -0.61
C TRP A 777 -11.14 11.93 -1.95
N ILE A 778 -10.34 12.98 -1.89
CA ILE A 778 -9.74 13.63 -3.05
C ILE A 778 -8.23 13.34 -3.06
N LYS A 779 -7.85 12.34 -3.86
CA LYS A 779 -6.43 12.02 -4.11
C LYS A 779 -5.67 13.23 -4.67
N GLU A 780 -4.37 13.25 -4.42
CA GLU A 780 -3.45 14.13 -5.14
C GLU A 780 -3.34 13.74 -6.63
N THR A 781 -3.06 14.73 -7.50
CA THR A 781 -2.80 14.50 -8.93
C THR A 781 -1.45 15.09 -9.42
N ASP A 782 -0.55 15.42 -8.50
CA ASP A 782 0.89 15.62 -8.74
C ASP A 782 1.69 14.30 -8.57
N SER A 783 3.02 14.34 -8.63
CA SER A 783 3.87 13.14 -8.49
C SER A 783 4.03 12.66 -7.04
N GLU A 784 4.29 11.36 -6.84
CA GLU A 784 4.63 10.76 -5.54
C GLU A 784 5.85 11.45 -4.87
N ASN A 785 6.83 11.86 -5.69
CA ASN A 785 7.99 12.65 -5.26
C ASN A 785 7.57 14.04 -4.70
N THR A 786 6.50 14.63 -5.22
CA THR A 786 5.96 15.91 -4.73
C THR A 786 5.24 15.75 -3.39
N ASP A 787 4.53 14.63 -3.17
CA ASP A 787 3.96 14.28 -1.86
C ASP A 787 5.05 14.13 -0.78
N ILE A 788 6.13 13.41 -1.11
CA ILE A 788 7.28 13.20 -0.24
C ILE A 788 7.94 14.54 0.12
N LYS A 789 8.06 15.48 -0.85
CA LYS A 789 8.61 16.82 -0.62
C LYS A 789 7.69 17.74 0.20
N LYS A 790 6.37 17.73 -0.03
CA LYS A 790 5.42 18.56 0.74
C LYS A 790 5.06 17.98 2.11
N GLY A 791 5.36 16.70 2.35
CA GLY A 791 5.18 16.04 3.65
C GLY A 791 3.75 15.62 3.99
N TRP A 792 2.81 15.75 3.05
CA TRP A 792 1.42 15.34 3.18
C TRP A 792 0.85 14.88 1.83
N ALA A 793 -0.24 14.11 1.86
CA ALA A 793 -0.96 13.73 0.65
C ALA A 793 -2.46 13.54 0.92
N SER A 794 -3.26 14.09 0.00
CA SER A 794 -4.70 14.00 -0.14
C SER A 794 -5.55 14.79 0.85
N LEU A 795 -6.75 15.11 0.40
CA LEU A 795 -7.76 15.91 1.10
C LEU A 795 -9.08 15.15 1.20
N MET A 796 -9.99 15.63 2.05
CA MET A 796 -11.42 15.34 1.91
C MET A 796 -12.10 16.43 1.07
N ALA A 797 -13.14 16.03 0.33
CA ALA A 797 -14.07 16.99 -0.27
C ALA A 797 -14.75 17.82 0.83
N ILE A 798 -15.26 19.00 0.49
CA ILE A 798 -16.23 19.66 1.37
C ILE A 798 -17.45 18.75 1.53
N PRO A 799 -17.91 18.47 2.76
CA PRO A 799 -19.08 17.63 3.00
C PRO A 799 -20.31 18.20 2.29
N ARG A 800 -21.00 17.34 1.53
CA ARG A 800 -22.13 17.72 0.67
C ARG A 800 -23.43 17.22 1.26
N ILE A 801 -24.46 18.06 1.28
CA ILE A 801 -25.84 17.59 1.46
C ILE A 801 -26.23 16.83 0.19
N VAL A 802 -26.79 15.62 0.35
CA VAL A 802 -27.31 14.80 -0.75
C VAL A 802 -28.81 14.58 -0.58
N ALA A 803 -29.57 14.88 -1.63
CA ALA A 803 -31.01 14.65 -1.72
C ALA A 803 -31.40 14.19 -3.15
N LEU A 804 -32.60 13.63 -3.31
CA LEU A 804 -33.18 13.37 -4.63
C LEU A 804 -33.61 14.69 -5.29
N ASP A 805 -33.29 14.89 -6.58
CA ASP A 805 -33.83 16.02 -7.33
C ASP A 805 -35.36 15.87 -7.44
N PRO A 806 -36.18 16.77 -6.84
CA PRO A 806 -37.63 16.62 -6.86
C PRO A 806 -38.21 16.90 -8.26
N LEU A 807 -37.53 17.71 -9.08
CA LEU A 807 -37.98 18.14 -10.40
C LEU A 807 -37.75 17.05 -11.45
N THR A 808 -36.57 16.40 -11.44
CA THR A 808 -36.29 15.28 -12.35
C THR A 808 -36.75 13.94 -11.77
N GLY A 809 -36.43 13.67 -10.50
CA GLY A 809 -36.56 12.34 -9.88
C GLY A 809 -35.59 11.28 -10.40
N SER A 810 -34.61 11.67 -11.22
CA SER A 810 -33.70 10.75 -11.93
C SER A 810 -32.21 10.97 -11.62
N ASN A 811 -31.88 11.99 -10.84
CA ASN A 811 -30.54 12.28 -10.35
C ASN A 811 -30.62 12.78 -8.90
N LEU A 812 -29.48 12.78 -8.21
CA LEU A 812 -29.32 13.43 -6.92
C LEU A 812 -28.94 14.90 -7.11
N LEU A 813 -29.13 15.69 -6.06
CA LEU A 813 -28.57 17.03 -5.89
C LEU A 813 -27.48 16.97 -4.81
N GLN A 814 -26.38 17.69 -5.04
CA GLN A 814 -25.25 17.83 -4.12
C GLN A 814 -24.93 19.30 -3.87
N TRP A 815 -24.87 19.72 -2.61
CA TRP A 815 -24.51 21.09 -2.27
C TRP A 815 -23.60 21.16 -1.05
N PRO A 816 -22.58 22.04 -1.00
CA PRO A 816 -21.79 22.25 0.20
C PRO A 816 -22.69 22.60 1.39
N ILE A 817 -22.36 22.07 2.57
CA ILE A 817 -23.10 22.38 3.81
C ILE A 817 -23.19 23.88 4.09
N GLU A 818 -24.34 24.31 4.61
CA GLU A 818 -24.62 25.70 4.98
C GLU A 818 -23.62 26.28 6.01
N GLU A 819 -22.98 25.44 6.82
CA GLU A 819 -21.99 25.89 7.79
C GLU A 819 -20.70 26.43 7.16
N LEU A 820 -20.40 26.06 5.90
CA LEU A 820 -19.29 26.63 5.14
C LEU A 820 -19.49 28.14 4.90
N ASP A 821 -20.74 28.57 4.75
CA ASP A 821 -21.09 29.96 4.45
C ASP A 821 -20.70 30.92 5.60
N LYS A 822 -20.39 30.40 6.81
CA LYS A 822 -19.80 31.18 7.92
C LYS A 822 -18.41 31.73 7.63
N LEU A 823 -17.64 31.09 6.73
CA LEU A 823 -16.30 31.53 6.35
C LEU A 823 -16.33 32.70 5.36
N ARG A 824 -17.49 33.00 4.75
CA ARG A 824 -17.64 34.02 3.73
C ARG A 824 -17.43 35.43 4.29
N SER A 825 -16.58 36.20 3.60
CA SER A 825 -16.30 37.60 3.90
C SER A 825 -16.17 38.43 2.62
N ASN A 826 -16.08 39.76 2.76
CA ASN A 826 -15.66 40.69 1.70
C ASN A 826 -16.40 40.57 0.35
N LEU A 827 -17.72 40.34 0.39
CA LEU A 827 -18.59 40.16 -0.78
C LEU A 827 -18.34 41.21 -1.89
N LYS A 828 -18.07 40.72 -3.10
CA LYS A 828 -18.10 41.49 -4.36
C LYS A 828 -19.23 40.99 -5.24
N GLU A 829 -20.03 41.90 -5.77
CA GLU A 829 -21.11 41.60 -6.72
C GLU A 829 -20.83 42.27 -8.07
N PHE A 830 -21.11 41.54 -9.15
CA PHE A 830 -21.02 42.03 -10.52
C PHE A 830 -22.32 41.65 -11.23
N ASN A 831 -23.07 42.63 -11.72
CA ASN A 831 -24.42 42.43 -12.25
C ASN A 831 -24.45 42.66 -13.77
N GLU A 832 -25.10 41.76 -14.51
CA GLU A 832 -25.30 41.80 -15.98
C GLU A 832 -24.03 42.09 -16.81
N VAL A 833 -22.87 41.57 -16.39
CA VAL A 833 -21.60 41.71 -17.12
C VAL A 833 -21.74 41.09 -18.52
N LYS A 834 -21.66 41.94 -19.55
CA LYS A 834 -21.82 41.54 -20.95
C LYS A 834 -20.51 40.98 -21.51
N LEU A 835 -20.55 39.72 -21.92
CA LEU A 835 -19.45 38.97 -22.52
C LEU A 835 -19.71 38.73 -24.01
N GLU A 836 -19.04 39.49 -24.86
CA GLU A 836 -19.08 39.29 -26.31
C GLU A 836 -18.30 38.03 -26.75
N PRO A 837 -18.55 37.47 -27.96
CA PRO A 837 -17.81 36.34 -28.50
C PRO A 837 -16.28 36.54 -28.55
N GLY A 838 -15.54 35.79 -27.73
CA GLY A 838 -14.08 35.88 -27.59
C GLY A 838 -13.59 36.86 -26.52
N SER A 839 -14.47 37.31 -25.62
CA SER A 839 -14.12 38.25 -24.55
C SER A 839 -13.57 37.57 -23.29
N LEU A 840 -12.71 38.31 -22.59
CA LEU A 840 -12.11 37.99 -21.30
C LEU A 840 -12.20 39.24 -20.42
N VAL A 841 -12.75 39.12 -19.21
CA VAL A 841 -12.98 40.23 -18.28
C VAL A 841 -12.33 39.89 -16.94
N PRO A 842 -11.27 40.62 -16.50
CA PRO A 842 -10.68 40.40 -15.17
C PRO A 842 -11.63 40.85 -14.06
N LEU A 843 -11.77 40.04 -13.01
CA LEU A 843 -12.58 40.34 -11.84
C LEU A 843 -11.66 40.72 -10.66
N ASN A 844 -11.50 42.01 -10.41
CA ASN A 844 -10.67 42.50 -9.31
C ASN A 844 -11.43 42.35 -7.97
N VAL A 845 -11.10 41.30 -7.21
CA VAL A 845 -11.80 40.90 -5.97
C VAL A 845 -10.88 40.77 -4.75
N GLY A 846 -9.59 41.10 -4.88
CA GLY A 846 -8.54 40.72 -3.92
C GLY A 846 -7.90 39.37 -4.31
N PRO A 847 -7.24 38.67 -3.36
CA PRO A 847 -6.67 37.35 -3.60
C PRO A 847 -7.70 36.35 -4.13
N THR A 848 -7.29 35.38 -4.96
CA THR A 848 -8.24 34.41 -5.56
C THR A 848 -7.89 32.95 -5.30
N SER A 849 -7.02 32.66 -4.31
CA SER A 849 -6.73 31.29 -3.87
C SER A 849 -7.75 30.73 -2.86
N GLN A 850 -8.59 31.59 -2.25
CA GLN A 850 -9.51 31.23 -1.16
C GLN A 850 -10.88 31.91 -1.39
N VAL A 851 -11.68 31.42 -2.34
CA VAL A 851 -12.93 32.08 -2.74
C VAL A 851 -14.09 31.12 -2.96
N ASP A 852 -15.29 31.60 -2.62
CA ASP A 852 -16.57 31.00 -3.01
C ASP A 852 -17.25 31.91 -4.02
N ILE A 853 -17.57 31.36 -5.19
CA ILE A 853 -18.08 32.08 -6.35
C ILE A 853 -19.43 31.49 -6.72
N MET A 854 -20.48 32.31 -6.82
CA MET A 854 -21.77 31.93 -7.40
C MET A 854 -22.05 32.80 -8.61
N VAL A 855 -22.39 32.19 -9.76
CA VAL A 855 -22.70 32.90 -11.01
C VAL A 855 -23.94 32.33 -11.70
N GLU A 856 -24.73 33.23 -12.28
CA GLU A 856 -25.75 32.94 -13.28
C GLU A 856 -25.32 33.46 -14.66
N PHE A 857 -25.62 32.71 -15.72
CA PHE A 857 -25.39 33.09 -17.11
C PHE A 857 -26.70 33.08 -17.91
N GLU A 858 -26.90 34.12 -18.73
CA GLU A 858 -28.01 34.27 -19.66
C GLU A 858 -27.50 34.48 -21.09
N LEU A 859 -27.97 33.63 -22.02
CA LEU A 859 -27.65 33.70 -23.45
C LEU A 859 -28.70 34.52 -24.20
N ASP A 860 -28.32 35.20 -25.29
CA ASP A 860 -29.31 35.76 -26.21
C ASP A 860 -30.07 34.63 -26.94
N LYS A 861 -31.30 34.39 -26.47
CA LYS A 861 -32.20 33.33 -26.95
C LYS A 861 -32.56 33.49 -28.44
N LYS A 862 -32.48 34.69 -29.02
CA LYS A 862 -32.70 34.88 -30.47
C LYS A 862 -31.58 34.24 -31.28
N VAL A 863 -30.33 34.42 -30.83
CA VAL A 863 -29.17 33.85 -31.50
C VAL A 863 -29.13 32.34 -31.30
N ALA A 864 -29.25 31.87 -30.06
CA ALA A 864 -29.22 30.44 -29.73
C ALA A 864 -30.24 29.62 -30.54
N ASN A 865 -31.49 30.10 -30.66
CA ASN A 865 -32.54 29.42 -31.41
C ASN A 865 -32.38 29.50 -32.95
N SER A 866 -31.51 30.39 -33.46
CA SER A 866 -31.28 30.58 -34.90
C SER A 866 -30.13 29.75 -35.47
N LEU A 867 -29.26 29.23 -34.61
CA LEU A 867 -28.02 28.58 -35.01
C LEU A 867 -28.26 27.16 -35.53
N ARG A 868 -27.95 26.94 -36.81
CA ARG A 868 -27.81 25.60 -37.39
C ARG A 868 -26.51 24.95 -36.91
N LEU A 869 -26.50 24.48 -35.66
CA LEU A 869 -25.45 23.59 -35.15
C LEU A 869 -25.38 22.35 -36.05
N GLY A 870 -24.20 22.09 -36.61
CA GLY A 870 -23.96 20.97 -37.51
C GLY A 870 -24.01 19.63 -36.78
N SER A 871 -24.36 18.56 -37.51
CA SER A 871 -24.29 17.18 -37.05
C SER A 871 -22.83 16.68 -37.03
N GLY A 872 -22.03 17.22 -36.11
CA GLY A 872 -20.65 16.81 -35.87
C GLY A 872 -20.52 15.70 -34.84
N VAL A 873 -19.28 15.40 -34.46
CA VAL A 873 -18.94 14.44 -33.39
C VAL A 873 -19.59 14.89 -32.06
N PRO A 874 -20.16 13.98 -31.25
CA PRO A 874 -20.69 14.32 -29.94
C PRO A 874 -19.64 15.02 -29.05
N TYR A 875 -20.03 16.12 -28.41
CA TYR A 875 -19.16 16.82 -27.49
C TYR A 875 -18.89 15.99 -26.22
N ASN A 876 -17.67 16.04 -25.71
CA ASN A 876 -17.34 15.66 -24.33
C ASN A 876 -16.22 16.57 -23.81
N CYS A 877 -16.11 16.73 -22.49
CA CYS A 877 -15.12 17.64 -21.89
C CYS A 877 -13.68 17.18 -22.21
N ALA A 878 -13.38 15.90 -22.00
CA ALA A 878 -12.04 15.32 -22.14
C ALA A 878 -11.46 15.36 -23.56
N GLY A 879 -12.27 15.11 -24.60
CA GLY A 879 -11.80 14.94 -25.99
C GLY A 879 -11.86 16.20 -26.87
N HIS A 880 -12.50 17.28 -26.41
CA HIS A 880 -12.73 18.48 -27.23
C HIS A 880 -11.67 19.58 -27.04
N GLY A 881 -10.54 19.30 -26.38
CA GLY A 881 -9.43 20.26 -26.25
C GLY A 881 -9.71 21.50 -25.37
N GLY A 882 -10.70 21.40 -24.48
CA GLY A 882 -10.91 22.35 -23.39
C GLY A 882 -11.36 23.76 -23.81
N ALA A 883 -11.07 24.73 -22.94
CA ALA A 883 -11.48 26.12 -23.08
C ALA A 883 -10.85 26.84 -24.28
N GLY A 884 -9.77 26.29 -24.85
CA GLY A 884 -9.10 26.83 -26.03
C GLY A 884 -9.87 26.63 -27.34
N VAL A 885 -10.68 25.57 -27.45
CA VAL A 885 -11.41 25.24 -28.67
C VAL A 885 -12.77 25.93 -28.70
N ARG A 886 -12.97 26.82 -29.67
CA ARG A 886 -14.17 27.67 -29.80
C ARG A 886 -15.32 26.93 -30.47
N GLY A 887 -16.52 27.05 -29.92
CA GLY A 887 -17.79 26.59 -30.50
C GLY A 887 -18.83 27.72 -30.61
N ALA A 888 -19.97 27.43 -31.23
CA ALA A 888 -21.00 28.45 -31.44
C ALA A 888 -21.66 28.94 -30.14
N LEU A 889 -21.85 28.04 -29.17
CA LEU A 889 -22.51 28.26 -27.88
C LEU A 889 -21.63 27.81 -26.68
N GLY A 890 -20.32 28.02 -26.79
CA GLY A 890 -19.36 27.71 -25.74
C GLY A 890 -17.92 27.70 -26.24
N PRO A 891 -16.91 27.58 -25.37
CA PRO A 891 -17.04 27.54 -23.91
C PRO A 891 -17.18 28.96 -23.30
N PHE A 892 -17.97 29.10 -22.24
CA PHE A 892 -18.07 30.34 -21.45
C PHE A 892 -18.20 30.01 -19.96
N GLY A 893 -17.61 30.82 -19.09
CA GLY A 893 -17.49 30.49 -17.68
C GLY A 893 -16.54 31.40 -16.92
N LEU A 894 -15.94 30.85 -15.86
CA LEU A 894 -14.89 31.49 -15.07
C LEU A 894 -13.55 30.79 -15.32
N SER A 895 -12.47 31.52 -15.09
CA SER A 895 -11.10 31.06 -15.18
C SER A 895 -10.44 31.38 -13.84
N VAL A 896 -10.44 30.39 -12.94
CA VAL A 896 -9.89 30.51 -11.58
C VAL A 896 -8.40 30.17 -11.58
N LEU A 897 -7.70 30.57 -10.50
CA LEU A 897 -6.26 30.29 -10.31
C LEU A 897 -5.46 30.61 -11.58
N ALA A 898 -5.68 31.81 -12.11
CA ALA A 898 -5.20 32.24 -13.41
C ALA A 898 -4.19 33.36 -13.26
N ASN A 899 -3.00 33.25 -13.85
CA ASN A 899 -2.04 34.37 -13.82
C ASN A 899 -2.41 35.44 -14.85
N LYS A 900 -1.89 36.66 -14.66
CA LYS A 900 -2.17 37.85 -15.49
C LYS A 900 -2.08 37.65 -17.01
N ASN A 901 -1.21 36.73 -17.46
CA ASN A 901 -0.95 36.46 -18.88
C ASN A 901 -1.64 35.19 -19.40
N LEU A 902 -2.45 34.51 -18.59
CA LEU A 902 -3.06 33.19 -18.86
C LEU A 902 -2.06 32.13 -19.38
N THR A 903 -0.82 32.15 -18.87
CA THR A 903 0.12 31.03 -19.06
C THR A 903 -0.20 29.86 -18.15
N GLU A 904 -0.83 30.15 -17.01
CA GLU A 904 -1.48 29.20 -16.12
C GLU A 904 -2.90 29.69 -15.83
N HIS A 905 -3.89 28.81 -15.92
CA HIS A 905 -5.27 29.05 -15.51
C HIS A 905 -6.10 27.76 -15.46
N THR A 906 -7.17 27.74 -14.66
CA THR A 906 -8.12 26.62 -14.57
C THR A 906 -9.54 27.08 -14.98
N PRO A 907 -9.93 26.92 -16.26
CA PRO A 907 -11.30 27.21 -16.71
C PRO A 907 -12.33 26.26 -16.11
N THR A 908 -13.43 26.82 -15.61
CA THR A 908 -14.65 26.13 -15.20
C THR A 908 -15.81 26.71 -15.97
N TYR A 909 -16.43 25.92 -16.86
CA TYR A 909 -17.26 26.48 -17.94
C TYR A 909 -18.46 25.62 -18.34
N PHE A 910 -19.42 26.29 -18.99
CA PHE A 910 -20.48 25.66 -19.76
C PHE A 910 -20.15 25.61 -21.25
N TYR A 911 -20.57 24.53 -21.91
CA TYR A 911 -20.59 24.40 -23.36
C TYR A 911 -21.92 23.79 -23.80
N ILE A 912 -22.61 24.40 -24.76
CA ILE A 912 -23.87 23.87 -25.30
C ILE A 912 -23.60 23.27 -26.68
N ALA A 913 -23.87 21.98 -26.83
CA ALA A 913 -23.78 21.24 -28.08
C ALA A 913 -25.17 20.82 -28.57
N LYS A 914 -25.23 20.26 -29.77
CA LYS A 914 -26.44 19.61 -30.28
C LYS A 914 -26.33 18.10 -30.08
N GLY A 915 -27.27 17.52 -29.36
CA GLY A 915 -27.32 16.10 -29.06
C GLY A 915 -27.68 15.23 -30.27
N ALA A 916 -27.45 13.93 -30.15
CA ALA A 916 -27.67 12.96 -31.24
C ALA A 916 -29.12 12.93 -31.77
N HIS A 917 -30.10 13.33 -30.95
CA HIS A 917 -31.51 13.40 -31.32
C HIS A 917 -31.98 14.79 -31.80
N GLY A 918 -31.09 15.79 -31.76
CA GLY A 918 -31.33 17.13 -32.28
C GLY A 918 -31.66 18.21 -31.23
N ASP A 919 -31.86 17.82 -29.98
CA ASP A 919 -31.98 18.72 -28.82
C ASP A 919 -30.63 19.38 -28.46
N LEU A 920 -30.63 20.28 -27.46
CA LEU A 920 -29.43 20.95 -26.96
C LEU A 920 -28.95 20.30 -25.66
N ASP A 921 -27.77 19.69 -25.71
CA ASP A 921 -27.09 19.16 -24.53
C ASP A 921 -26.19 20.24 -23.93
N THR A 922 -26.33 20.49 -22.62
CA THR A 922 -25.43 21.37 -21.87
C THR A 922 -24.39 20.55 -21.14
N PHE A 923 -23.12 20.90 -21.29
CA PHE A 923 -21.98 20.30 -20.61
C PHE A 923 -21.39 21.27 -19.60
N PHE A 924 -20.94 20.75 -18.46
CA PHE A 924 -20.20 21.47 -17.44
C PHE A 924 -18.84 20.81 -17.25
N CYS A 925 -17.76 21.58 -17.45
CA CYS A 925 -16.39 21.08 -17.48
C CYS A 925 -15.46 21.90 -16.58
N ILE A 926 -14.42 21.24 -16.03
CA ILE A 926 -13.24 21.88 -15.46
C ILE A 926 -12.01 21.42 -16.24
N ASP A 927 -11.23 22.38 -16.74
CA ASP A 927 -10.11 22.19 -17.63
C ASP A 927 -8.78 22.42 -16.90
N GLN A 928 -8.04 21.33 -16.67
CA GLN A 928 -6.70 21.39 -16.05
C GLN A 928 -5.56 21.50 -17.07
N SER A 929 -5.85 21.51 -18.39
CA SER A 929 -4.84 21.34 -19.44
C SER A 929 -3.74 22.42 -19.42
N ARG A 930 -4.06 23.59 -18.86
CA ARG A 930 -3.13 24.69 -18.60
C ARG A 930 -3.20 25.21 -17.17
N SER A 931 -3.62 24.38 -16.21
CA SER A 931 -3.66 24.71 -14.77
C SER A 931 -2.28 25.06 -14.19
N SER A 932 -1.22 24.52 -14.79
CA SER A 932 0.15 24.62 -14.30
C SER A 932 1.16 24.36 -15.42
N ILE A 933 2.32 25.00 -15.36
CA ILE A 933 3.47 24.77 -16.24
C ILE A 933 4.26 23.50 -15.86
N ALA A 934 4.10 23.01 -14.63
CA ALA A 934 4.70 21.74 -14.19
C ALA A 934 4.19 20.57 -15.04
N LYS A 935 5.10 19.67 -15.45
CA LYS A 935 4.78 18.50 -16.32
C LYS A 935 4.40 17.26 -15.51
N ASP A 936 4.85 17.18 -14.27
CA ASP A 936 4.71 16.08 -13.32
C ASP A 936 3.39 16.15 -12.52
N VAL A 937 2.33 16.67 -13.16
CA VAL A 937 0.96 16.78 -12.61
C VAL A 937 -0.07 16.52 -13.70
N ASP A 938 -1.27 16.06 -13.32
CA ASP A 938 -2.40 15.83 -14.22
C ASP A 938 -2.83 17.10 -14.97
N LYS A 939 -3.37 16.89 -16.17
CA LYS A 939 -3.82 17.90 -17.15
C LYS A 939 -5.20 17.59 -17.71
N SER A 940 -5.89 16.60 -17.14
CA SER A 940 -7.17 16.08 -17.60
C SER A 940 -8.28 17.14 -17.58
N ILE A 941 -9.23 17.00 -18.51
CA ILE A 941 -10.39 17.89 -18.62
C ILE A 941 -11.61 17.11 -18.15
N TYR A 942 -12.01 17.37 -16.92
CA TYR A 942 -13.08 16.68 -16.21
C TYR A 942 -14.45 17.32 -16.49
N GLY A 943 -15.53 16.56 -16.32
CA GLY A 943 -16.89 17.05 -16.51
C GLY A 943 -17.82 16.14 -17.31
N SER A 944 -19.07 16.56 -17.44
CA SER A 944 -20.17 15.76 -18.01
C SER A 944 -21.31 16.65 -18.52
N THR A 945 -22.39 16.05 -18.99
CA THR A 945 -23.65 16.75 -19.22
C THR A 945 -24.26 17.24 -17.88
N VAL A 946 -25.12 18.25 -17.96
CA VAL A 946 -25.93 18.73 -16.83
C VAL A 946 -27.38 18.94 -17.28
N PRO A 947 -28.38 18.39 -16.56
CA PRO A 947 -29.78 18.67 -16.86
C PRO A 947 -30.11 20.15 -16.59
N VAL A 948 -30.53 20.86 -17.63
CA VAL A 948 -31.01 22.26 -17.55
C VAL A 948 -32.49 22.26 -17.92
N LEU A 949 -33.36 22.65 -17.01
CA LEU A 949 -34.81 22.59 -17.22
C LEU A 949 -35.32 23.84 -17.96
N LYS A 950 -36.44 23.68 -18.67
CA LYS A 950 -37.01 24.73 -19.53
C LYS A 950 -37.38 25.99 -18.72
N GLY A 951 -36.57 27.02 -18.85
CA GLY A 951 -36.76 28.32 -18.20
C GLY A 951 -35.73 28.64 -17.13
N GLU A 952 -34.93 27.66 -16.70
CA GLU A 952 -33.76 27.91 -15.86
C GLU A 952 -32.73 28.82 -16.58
N LYS A 953 -31.96 29.55 -15.79
CA LYS A 953 -30.67 30.09 -16.24
C LYS A 953 -29.60 29.01 -16.12
N LEU A 954 -28.46 29.20 -16.76
CA LEU A 954 -27.27 28.43 -16.42
C LEU A 954 -26.67 29.00 -15.14
N SER A 955 -26.28 28.14 -14.21
CA SER A 955 -25.83 28.53 -12.88
C SER A 955 -24.75 27.58 -12.37
N MET A 956 -23.70 28.14 -11.78
CA MET A 956 -22.65 27.34 -11.11
C MET A 956 -22.20 28.01 -9.80
N ARG A 957 -21.86 27.19 -8.81
CA ARG A 957 -21.01 27.56 -7.67
C ARG A 957 -19.62 26.98 -7.89
N ILE A 958 -18.57 27.71 -7.53
CA ILE A 958 -17.18 27.24 -7.53
C ILE A 958 -16.57 27.58 -6.18
N LEU A 959 -16.06 26.56 -5.49
CA LEU A 959 -15.16 26.73 -4.36
C LEU A 959 -13.72 26.63 -4.86
N VAL A 960 -12.85 27.55 -4.42
CA VAL A 960 -11.41 27.53 -4.68
C VAL A 960 -10.70 27.60 -3.35
N ASP A 961 -9.87 26.60 -3.07
CA ASP A 961 -9.04 26.52 -1.86
C ASP A 961 -7.66 25.98 -2.23
N HIS A 962 -6.77 26.89 -2.62
CA HIS A 962 -5.41 26.60 -3.03
C HIS A 962 -5.32 25.52 -4.12
N SER A 963 -4.87 24.30 -3.79
CA SER A 963 -4.69 23.22 -4.76
C SER A 963 -5.96 22.43 -5.12
N ILE A 964 -7.14 22.83 -4.61
CA ILE A 964 -8.44 22.21 -4.95
C ILE A 964 -9.47 23.23 -5.46
N VAL A 965 -10.23 22.81 -6.48
CA VAL A 965 -11.37 23.52 -7.06
C VAL A 965 -12.57 22.57 -7.13
N GLU A 966 -13.68 22.91 -6.47
CA GLU A 966 -14.94 22.16 -6.54
C GLU A 966 -16.02 22.97 -7.27
N GLY A 967 -16.50 22.47 -8.41
CA GLY A 967 -17.54 23.09 -9.23
C GLY A 967 -18.89 22.38 -9.14
N TYR A 968 -19.97 23.14 -9.03
CA TYR A 968 -21.34 22.66 -8.81
C TYR A 968 -22.32 23.33 -9.79
N ALA A 969 -22.83 22.61 -10.79
CA ALA A 969 -23.74 23.16 -11.81
C ALA A 969 -25.22 22.87 -11.53
N GLN A 970 -26.11 23.79 -11.96
CA GLN A 970 -27.58 23.73 -11.79
C GLN A 970 -28.03 23.34 -10.37
N GLY A 971 -27.49 24.01 -9.35
CA GLY A 971 -27.81 23.72 -7.95
C GLY A 971 -27.33 22.35 -7.45
N GLY A 972 -26.34 21.74 -8.12
CA GLY A 972 -25.73 20.49 -7.68
C GLY A 972 -26.12 19.24 -8.46
N ARG A 973 -26.73 19.36 -9.64
CA ARG A 973 -27.06 18.21 -10.51
C ARG A 973 -25.82 17.53 -11.10
N THR A 974 -24.79 18.33 -11.41
CA THR A 974 -23.50 17.85 -11.91
C THR A 974 -22.40 18.53 -11.11
N CYS A 975 -21.56 17.74 -10.43
CA CYS A 975 -20.39 18.21 -9.67
C CYS A 975 -19.10 17.78 -10.37
N VAL A 976 -18.05 18.60 -10.26
CA VAL A 976 -16.72 18.32 -10.79
C VAL A 976 -15.67 18.81 -9.80
N THR A 977 -14.84 17.91 -9.30
CA THR A 977 -13.77 18.20 -8.33
C THR A 977 -12.39 18.07 -8.99
N SER A 978 -11.54 19.06 -8.79
CA SER A 978 -10.31 19.25 -9.55
C SER A 978 -9.15 19.58 -8.63
N ARG A 979 -8.02 18.88 -8.79
CA ARG A 979 -6.75 19.21 -8.13
C ARG A 979 -5.80 19.88 -9.11
N VAL A 980 -5.18 20.97 -8.69
CA VAL A 980 -4.37 21.84 -9.56
C VAL A 980 -3.18 22.43 -8.80
N TYR A 981 -2.04 22.55 -9.48
CA TYR A 981 -0.75 22.86 -8.86
C TYR A 981 0.00 23.97 -9.62
N PRO A 982 -0.58 25.19 -9.77
CA PRO A 982 0.06 26.30 -10.48
C PRO A 982 1.44 26.65 -9.89
N THR A 983 2.36 27.04 -10.76
CA THR A 983 3.75 27.43 -10.42
C THR A 983 3.92 28.96 -10.31
N LYS A 984 2.95 29.72 -10.82
CA LYS A 984 2.92 31.18 -10.91
C LYS A 984 1.57 31.77 -10.50
N ALA A 985 0.46 31.09 -10.77
CA ALA A 985 -0.88 31.57 -10.39
C ALA A 985 -1.21 31.31 -8.90
N ILE A 986 -0.34 31.78 -8.00
CA ILE A 986 -0.37 31.59 -6.54
C ILE A 986 -0.28 32.93 -5.82
N ASN A 987 -0.79 33.00 -4.58
CA ASN A 987 -0.85 34.23 -3.78
C ASN A 987 -1.40 35.45 -4.58
N ASP A 988 -0.72 36.59 -4.57
CA ASP A 988 -1.18 37.83 -5.25
C ASP A 988 -1.11 37.75 -6.80
N ASP A 989 -0.39 36.79 -7.37
CA ASP A 989 -0.37 36.52 -8.81
C ASP A 989 -1.54 35.62 -9.26
N ALA A 990 -2.29 35.03 -8.33
CA ALA A 990 -3.56 34.35 -8.62
C ALA A 990 -4.66 35.39 -8.90
N GLN A 991 -5.26 35.30 -10.09
CA GLN A 991 -6.34 36.17 -10.54
C GLN A 991 -7.56 35.35 -10.98
N LEU A 992 -8.68 36.05 -11.10
CA LEU A 992 -9.96 35.51 -11.55
C LEU A 992 -10.42 36.26 -12.79
N PHE A 993 -10.81 35.52 -13.82
CA PHE A 993 -11.41 36.08 -15.03
C PHE A 993 -12.77 35.45 -15.31
N LEU A 994 -13.67 36.26 -15.86
CA LEU A 994 -14.92 35.85 -16.48
C LEU A 994 -14.68 35.81 -18.01
N PHE A 995 -15.12 34.76 -18.70
CA PHE A 995 -14.81 34.60 -20.13
C PHE A 995 -15.98 34.06 -20.96
N ASN A 996 -15.98 34.42 -22.24
CA ASN A 996 -16.83 33.82 -23.27
C ASN A 996 -16.00 33.58 -24.52
N ASN A 997 -15.55 32.36 -24.75
CA ASN A 997 -14.79 31.98 -25.94
C ASN A 997 -15.69 31.42 -27.07
N ALA A 998 -17.02 31.50 -26.93
CA ALA A 998 -17.94 31.15 -28.01
C ALA A 998 -17.74 32.04 -29.25
N THR A 999 -18.18 31.59 -30.43
CA THR A 999 -18.06 32.34 -31.70
C THR A 999 -19.30 33.15 -32.06
N ASN A 1000 -20.49 32.79 -31.57
CA ASN A 1000 -21.74 33.37 -32.07
C ASN A 1000 -22.61 34.05 -31.01
N VAL A 1001 -22.55 33.65 -29.74
CA VAL A 1001 -23.47 34.15 -28.71
C VAL A 1001 -22.81 35.11 -27.72
N THR A 1002 -23.45 36.26 -27.50
CA THR A 1002 -23.18 37.13 -26.35
C THR A 1002 -23.84 36.53 -25.11
N VAL A 1003 -23.10 36.48 -24.00
CA VAL A 1003 -23.57 36.01 -22.69
C VAL A 1003 -23.63 37.18 -21.72
N ARG A 1004 -24.66 37.26 -20.87
CA ARG A 1004 -24.70 38.12 -19.68
C ARG A 1004 -24.41 37.25 -18.46
N ALA A 1005 -23.54 37.70 -17.57
CA ALA A 1005 -23.26 37.03 -16.30
C ALA A 1005 -23.58 37.93 -15.11
N SER A 1006 -24.23 37.39 -14.09
CA SER A 1006 -24.42 38.05 -12.79
C SER A 1006 -23.85 37.15 -11.70
N LEU A 1007 -22.97 37.68 -10.85
CA LEU A 1007 -22.16 36.85 -9.95
C LEU A 1007 -21.81 37.52 -8.63
N LYS A 1008 -21.68 36.69 -7.61
CA LYS A 1008 -21.30 37.02 -6.22
C LYS A 1008 -20.05 36.24 -5.86
N ILE A 1009 -19.07 36.92 -5.28
CA ILE A 1009 -17.79 36.35 -4.88
C ILE A 1009 -17.53 36.73 -3.43
N TRP A 1010 -17.22 35.74 -2.61
CA TRP A 1010 -16.80 35.90 -1.22
C TRP A 1010 -15.36 35.43 -1.03
N GLN A 1011 -14.61 36.16 -0.21
CA GLN A 1011 -13.31 35.71 0.32
C GLN A 1011 -13.56 34.73 1.46
N MET A 1012 -12.88 33.59 1.48
CA MET A 1012 -13.10 32.52 2.46
C MET A 1012 -12.06 32.59 3.60
N GLY A 1013 -12.54 32.61 4.84
CA GLY A 1013 -11.69 32.53 6.03
C GLY A 1013 -11.07 31.15 6.25
N HIS A 1014 -9.92 31.10 6.90
CA HIS A 1014 -9.17 29.88 7.20
C HIS A 1014 -9.68 29.18 8.48
N THR A 1015 -9.90 27.87 8.41
CA THR A 1015 -10.21 26.98 9.56
C THR A 1015 -8.97 26.74 10.43
N SER A 1016 -8.56 27.76 11.17
CA SER A 1016 -7.29 27.81 11.89
C SER A 1016 -7.20 26.83 13.07
N ASN A 1017 -6.65 25.64 12.83
CA ASN A 1017 -6.27 24.68 13.89
C ASN A 1017 -5.04 23.78 13.59
N ASN A 1018 -4.53 23.74 12.36
CA ASN A 1018 -3.56 22.71 11.91
C ASN A 1018 -2.18 22.70 12.61
N ASN A 1019 -1.80 23.74 13.36
CA ASN A 1019 -0.43 23.91 13.86
C ASN A 1019 -0.23 23.62 15.37
N ASN A 1020 -1.25 23.18 16.10
CA ASN A 1020 -1.13 22.84 17.53
C ASN A 1020 -1.30 21.33 17.79
N CYS A 1021 -0.29 20.54 17.39
CA CYS A 1021 -0.03 19.27 18.07
C CYS A 1021 0.33 19.57 19.53
N PRO A 1022 -0.25 18.87 20.53
CA PRO A 1022 0.23 18.97 21.90
C PRO A 1022 1.61 18.29 22.02
N GLU A 1023 2.62 19.04 22.46
CA GLU A 1023 3.91 18.47 22.85
C GLU A 1023 3.81 17.82 24.24
N SER A 1024 3.60 16.50 24.31
CA SER A 1024 4.05 15.59 25.40
C SER A 1024 4.01 14.14 24.94
#